data_AF-A0A538L6B2-F1
#
_entry.id   AF-A0A538L6B2-F1
#
_cell.length_a   1.000
_cell.length_b   1.000
_cell.length_c   1.000
_cell.angle_alpha   90.00
_cell.angle_beta   90.00
_cell.angle_gamma   90.00
#
_symmetry.space_group_name_H-M   'P 1'
#
loop_
_entity.id
_entity.type
_entity.pdbx_description
1 polymer ?
#
loop_
_entity_poly.entity_id
_entity_poly.type
_entity_poly.pdbx_seq_one_letter_code
_entity_poly.pdbx_strand_id
1 'polypeptide(L)'
;MTRRAIHAATMRAVMRRRMSFLVLLAALAAAVGIARAVTGSDTNTVGPVTRIQPDGRQLNPPGVLTKLGNHPGGGALTTNGRFLWTLSSGRGRNDIRIVRVQARTRRTCRTRKLKGKRRTVCHTRTIQPVGKLVQIIPMPGTDGGITMAADGKTAYVSGTPDSPHADQRAPAGVPGKEGDVVHVFHYNRTTGKATRAGVIPVPPPSGTATPQAVSAQGAFAVGPPIPQNFPPTNTKPMSWPRDLAVTRDGKTLLAALNLADRAAIVDTKTKDARYVKVGSYPYGAAITRDGKGLVSNESDGTVSVLNLKDGTKVADIQVGAHLSHPEGIAADPKADRAFVAVANQDRVVEINTKAMTVRHVLSLERPEGVGSSPTQVSVDAKGCYLTVAQSGEDDVVVYALRSGCPKPKAAPRKKRRTHSKTRGKQGKRKGHQTSALRSAGSTVAATAASPAPKLLGRVPTAAYPVAAGITPNLQTLAWVSAKGLGVGPNPNGPIPLSKLDSDDHINSFGYLPSIVDGISGVLRLPSRSRLHTLNGRALAEIRPANYEAPPPGTPLVPPDAGGGKIQHVFYLVKENRTYDQVLGDDSRGNGDPKLTLFPASITPNAHALAKRFPLLDHVFADSEASIDGHFWTSAASVSDYVVKNWHQNYAGRDRPYDFGVYAVTWPAGRFIFDRAIADNVSFFNYGEAIAGDVPLTDKDRTPQENAQVQQKFAKSDLGSGVSGPLECYPNDASIGKDVINQQEAYDSSPPPGAPMGSESRSDCFKQHLQAQIASNSVPALNYLVLPSDHTQILSPGRRTPKAMVAENDYALGQVVQEISSHASLWAHSLILVVEDDSQDGADHLDAHRIPAFAISPFAKQGAVVHTRYDFASVIRTLEIPIGMHPMNIFDALATPMYDALSSTPSNSAPYTAITPSIDMNARNPNSSTNRRLMRGVNVSSLDQVTQKKMDELLWKAIHGVSSKPPAPGPNAVPEHGHTDGD
;
A
#
# COMPACT_ATOMS: atom_id res chain seq x y z
N MET A 1 68.85 -43.50 -34.21
CA MET A 1 68.68 -42.78 -32.93
C MET A 1 68.12 -41.38 -33.19
N THR A 2 67.38 -40.84 -32.22
CA THR A 2 67.06 -39.40 -32.03
C THR A 2 66.25 -38.63 -33.08
N ARG A 3 64.95 -38.93 -33.20
CA ARG A 3 63.92 -37.90 -33.54
C ARG A 3 62.85 -37.70 -32.45
N ARG A 4 62.78 -38.61 -31.46
CA ARG A 4 61.89 -38.47 -30.28
C ARG A 4 62.36 -37.41 -29.27
N ALA A 5 63.64 -37.04 -29.26
CA ALA A 5 64.19 -36.03 -28.35
C ALA A 5 63.98 -34.57 -28.83
N ILE A 6 63.88 -34.35 -30.15
CA ILE A 6 63.71 -33.00 -30.74
C ILE A 6 62.25 -32.52 -30.65
N HIS A 7 61.28 -33.45 -30.63
CA HIS A 7 59.84 -33.12 -30.48
C HIS A 7 59.46 -32.67 -29.06
N ALA A 8 60.20 -33.09 -28.03
CA ALA A 8 59.91 -32.68 -26.65
C ALA A 8 60.36 -31.24 -26.36
N ALA A 9 61.45 -30.78 -27.00
CA ALA A 9 61.98 -29.42 -26.84
C ALA A 9 61.11 -28.37 -27.56
N THR A 10 60.55 -28.70 -28.72
CA THR A 10 59.66 -27.79 -29.46
C THR A 10 58.29 -27.62 -28.80
N MET A 11 57.74 -28.65 -28.15
CA MET A 11 56.48 -28.51 -27.40
C MET A 11 56.59 -27.55 -26.20
N ARG A 12 57.72 -27.54 -25.48
CA ARG A 12 57.93 -26.61 -24.35
C ARG A 12 58.02 -25.14 -24.79
N ALA A 13 58.58 -24.87 -25.97
CA ALA A 13 58.65 -23.51 -26.53
C ALA A 13 57.25 -22.99 -26.98
N VAL A 14 56.42 -23.87 -27.56
CA VAL A 14 55.04 -23.52 -27.95
C VAL A 14 54.15 -23.30 -26.72
N MET A 15 54.38 -24.05 -25.65
CA MET A 15 53.65 -23.90 -24.38
C MET A 15 53.97 -22.55 -23.70
N ARG A 16 55.23 -22.10 -23.74
CA ARG A 16 55.64 -20.77 -23.24
C ARG A 16 55.00 -19.63 -24.05
N ARG A 17 54.94 -19.73 -25.39
CA ARG A 17 54.23 -18.73 -26.22
C ARG A 17 52.72 -18.66 -25.94
N ARG A 18 52.07 -19.79 -25.65
CA ARG A 18 50.65 -19.81 -25.23
C ARG A 18 50.43 -19.16 -23.86
N MET A 19 51.39 -19.30 -22.96
CA MET A 19 51.35 -18.70 -21.62
C MET A 19 51.50 -17.17 -21.69
N SER A 20 52.38 -16.66 -22.56
CA SER A 20 52.47 -15.22 -22.85
C SER A 20 51.20 -14.64 -23.50
N PHE A 21 50.51 -15.43 -24.32
CA PHE A 21 49.22 -15.06 -24.91
C PHE A 21 48.08 -15.04 -23.86
N LEU A 22 48.15 -15.93 -22.86
CA LEU A 22 47.25 -15.93 -21.69
C LEU A 22 47.46 -14.71 -20.78
N VAL A 23 48.70 -14.24 -20.63
CA VAL A 23 49.00 -12.98 -19.91
C VAL A 23 48.48 -11.75 -20.68
N LEU A 24 48.52 -11.77 -22.03
CA LEU A 24 47.87 -10.74 -22.85
C LEU A 24 46.34 -10.77 -22.72
N LEU A 25 45.75 -11.95 -22.53
CA LEU A 25 44.33 -12.13 -22.21
C LEU A 25 43.98 -11.65 -20.79
N ALA A 26 44.91 -11.78 -19.83
CA ALA A 26 44.78 -11.19 -18.51
C ALA A 26 44.87 -9.65 -18.55
N ALA A 27 45.66 -9.08 -19.47
CA ALA A 27 45.66 -7.64 -19.74
C ALA A 27 44.38 -7.17 -20.47
N LEU A 28 43.75 -8.00 -21.32
CA LEU A 28 42.38 -7.75 -21.78
C LEU A 28 41.34 -7.92 -20.65
N ALA A 29 41.61 -8.74 -19.64
CA ALA A 29 40.85 -8.76 -18.39
C ALA A 29 41.15 -7.53 -17.49
N ALA A 30 42.21 -6.77 -17.76
CA ALA A 30 42.36 -5.42 -17.21
C ALA A 30 41.59 -4.37 -18.05
N ALA A 31 41.25 -4.66 -19.32
CA ALA A 31 40.22 -3.91 -20.06
C ALA A 31 38.78 -4.27 -19.60
N VAL A 32 38.60 -5.39 -18.89
CA VAL A 32 37.44 -5.59 -17.99
C VAL A 32 37.47 -4.61 -16.80
N GLY A 33 38.59 -3.92 -16.56
CA GLY A 33 38.70 -2.74 -15.69
C GLY A 33 38.23 -1.43 -16.32
N ILE A 34 37.94 -1.38 -17.63
CA ILE A 34 37.41 -0.17 -18.31
C ILE A 34 35.96 -0.37 -18.82
N ALA A 35 35.44 -1.60 -18.81
CA ALA A 35 34.02 -1.89 -19.04
C ALA A 35 33.30 -2.43 -17.79
N ARG A 36 33.77 -2.03 -16.60
CA ARG A 36 32.98 -2.08 -15.35
C ARG A 36 32.37 -0.73 -14.97
N ALA A 37 32.46 0.25 -15.87
CA ALA A 37 31.64 1.45 -15.85
C ALA A 37 30.56 1.31 -16.92
N VAL A 38 29.51 0.53 -16.62
CA VAL A 38 28.10 0.68 -17.05
C VAL A 38 27.32 -0.42 -16.32
N THR A 39 26.31 0.01 -15.55
CA THR A 39 25.35 -0.73 -14.71
C THR A 39 25.81 -1.20 -13.31
N GLY A 40 26.25 -0.26 -12.46
CA GLY A 40 25.69 -0.26 -11.11
C GLY A 40 24.25 0.24 -11.27
N SER A 41 23.24 -0.58 -10.95
CA SER A 41 21.86 -0.08 -10.94
C SER A 41 21.78 1.00 -9.87
N ASP A 42 21.40 2.20 -10.24
CA ASP A 42 21.04 3.25 -9.30
C ASP A 42 19.95 2.71 -8.36
N THR A 43 20.30 2.52 -7.08
CA THR A 43 19.42 1.99 -6.04
C THR A 43 18.66 3.07 -5.28
N ASN A 44 18.92 4.35 -5.57
CA ASN A 44 18.31 5.48 -4.88
C ASN A 44 17.20 6.14 -5.71
N THR A 45 17.18 5.94 -7.03
CA THR A 45 16.13 6.46 -7.91
C THR A 45 14.86 5.59 -7.86
N VAL A 46 13.81 6.11 -7.25
CA VAL A 46 12.44 5.55 -7.25
C VAL A 46 11.77 5.73 -8.61
N GLY A 47 10.88 4.80 -8.99
CA GLY A 47 9.96 4.99 -10.11
C GLY A 47 9.83 3.82 -11.09
N PRO A 48 8.96 3.94 -12.11
CA PRO A 48 8.55 2.85 -12.98
C PRO A 48 9.67 2.27 -13.86
N VAL A 49 10.72 3.04 -14.11
CA VAL A 49 11.88 2.63 -14.92
C VAL A 49 12.82 1.72 -14.12
N THR A 50 13.17 2.12 -12.90
CA THR A 50 14.04 1.36 -11.98
C THR A 50 13.28 0.22 -11.30
N ARG A 51 11.94 0.35 -11.22
CA ARG A 51 11.01 -0.53 -10.50
C ARG A 51 11.24 -0.55 -9.00
N ILE A 52 11.93 0.45 -8.50
CA ILE A 52 12.10 0.71 -7.08
C ILE A 52 10.84 1.45 -6.65
N GLN A 53 10.12 0.87 -5.69
CA GLN A 53 8.93 1.50 -5.11
C GLN A 53 9.35 2.63 -4.16
N PRO A 54 8.43 3.50 -3.72
CA PRO A 54 8.71 4.48 -2.68
C PRO A 54 9.47 3.87 -1.53
N ASP A 55 9.02 2.74 -0.96
CA ASP A 55 9.67 1.94 0.11
C ASP A 55 11.07 1.33 -0.20
N GLY A 56 11.63 1.61 -1.37
CA GLY A 56 12.95 1.16 -1.79
C GLY A 56 13.01 -0.30 -2.30
N ARG A 57 11.93 -1.07 -2.25
CA ARG A 57 11.91 -2.46 -2.75
C ARG A 57 11.89 -2.48 -4.28
N GLN A 58 12.75 -3.32 -4.88
CA GLN A 58 12.85 -3.44 -6.34
C GLN A 58 12.06 -4.64 -6.87
N LEU A 59 10.91 -4.37 -7.50
CA LEU A 59 9.98 -5.42 -7.91
C LEU A 59 10.28 -5.97 -9.31
N ASN A 60 10.35 -7.31 -9.43
CA ASN A 60 10.70 -7.99 -10.68
C ASN A 60 9.71 -9.10 -11.08
N PRO A 61 8.42 -8.76 -11.29
CA PRO A 61 7.38 -9.74 -11.60
C PRO A 61 7.65 -10.53 -12.89
N PRO A 62 7.47 -11.86 -12.89
CA PRO A 62 7.57 -12.69 -14.09
C PRO A 62 6.25 -12.72 -14.87
N GLY A 63 6.34 -12.78 -16.20
CA GLY A 63 5.20 -13.04 -17.07
C GLY A 63 4.98 -11.93 -18.09
N VAL A 64 3.81 -11.96 -18.71
CA VAL A 64 3.32 -10.85 -19.54
C VAL A 64 2.54 -9.92 -18.64
N LEU A 65 3.01 -8.69 -18.51
CA LEU A 65 2.40 -7.66 -17.69
C LEU A 65 1.44 -6.80 -18.53
N THR A 66 0.33 -6.39 -17.91
CA THR A 66 -0.69 -5.55 -18.52
C THR A 66 -1.08 -4.47 -17.53
N LYS A 67 -0.90 -3.20 -17.92
CA LYS A 67 -1.39 -2.03 -17.19
C LYS A 67 -2.92 -2.10 -17.07
N LEU A 68 -3.43 -1.91 -15.87
CA LEU A 68 -4.85 -1.87 -15.53
C LEU A 68 -5.27 -0.42 -15.32
N GLY A 69 -6.37 -0.21 -14.57
CA GLY A 69 -6.82 1.12 -14.19
C GLY A 69 -6.28 1.53 -12.82
N ASN A 70 -6.83 2.63 -12.32
CA ASN A 70 -6.43 3.20 -11.06
C ASN A 70 -6.85 2.31 -9.88
N HIS A 71 -5.87 1.86 -9.10
CA HIS A 71 -6.00 1.04 -7.90
C HIS A 71 -7.06 -0.09 -7.98
N PRO A 72 -6.85 -1.17 -8.76
CA PRO A 72 -7.81 -2.26 -8.81
C PRO A 72 -7.91 -3.01 -7.49
N GLY A 73 -9.11 -3.02 -6.90
CA GLY A 73 -9.38 -3.63 -5.59
C GLY A 73 -9.69 -5.13 -5.64
N GLY A 74 -9.90 -5.70 -6.84
CA GLY A 74 -10.17 -7.14 -6.96
C GLY A 74 -10.26 -7.67 -8.40
N GLY A 75 -10.46 -8.97 -8.53
CA GLY A 75 -10.56 -9.62 -9.84
C GLY A 75 -10.89 -11.10 -9.83
N ALA A 76 -11.38 -11.61 -10.96
CA ALA A 76 -11.77 -13.01 -11.11
C ALA A 76 -11.48 -13.58 -12.50
N LEU A 77 -11.05 -14.84 -12.54
CA LEU A 77 -10.97 -15.60 -13.78
C LEU A 77 -12.37 -16.07 -14.21
N THR A 78 -12.69 -15.86 -15.48
CA THR A 78 -13.84 -16.51 -16.13
C THR A 78 -13.80 -18.03 -15.95
N THR A 79 -14.96 -18.70 -15.91
CA THR A 79 -15.04 -20.15 -15.58
C THR A 79 -14.32 -21.07 -16.57
N ASN A 80 -14.03 -20.60 -17.79
CA ASN A 80 -13.22 -21.33 -18.77
C ASN A 80 -11.71 -20.95 -18.73
N GLY A 81 -11.35 -19.99 -17.87
CA GLY A 81 -10.00 -19.46 -17.67
C GLY A 81 -9.41 -18.79 -18.90
N ARG A 82 -10.22 -18.18 -19.77
CA ARG A 82 -9.73 -17.46 -20.97
C ARG A 82 -9.51 -15.98 -20.73
N PHE A 83 -10.25 -15.41 -19.77
CA PHE A 83 -10.20 -14.00 -19.41
C PHE A 83 -10.12 -13.82 -17.90
N LEU A 84 -9.41 -12.76 -17.50
CA LEU A 84 -9.35 -12.20 -16.16
C LEU A 84 -10.13 -10.88 -16.18
N TRP A 85 -11.04 -10.70 -15.23
CA TRP A 85 -11.71 -9.43 -14.99
C TRP A 85 -11.08 -8.76 -13.78
N THR A 86 -10.85 -7.45 -13.86
CA THR A 86 -10.30 -6.64 -12.77
C THR A 86 -11.23 -5.47 -12.52
N LEU A 87 -11.33 -5.02 -11.28
CA LEU A 87 -12.20 -3.92 -10.86
C LEU A 87 -11.34 -2.76 -10.34
N SER A 88 -11.30 -1.66 -11.07
CA SER A 88 -10.62 -0.42 -10.66
C SER A 88 -11.45 0.27 -9.57
N SER A 89 -10.85 0.47 -8.40
CA SER A 89 -11.50 0.95 -7.17
C SER A 89 -10.74 2.14 -6.54
N GLY A 90 -9.87 2.79 -7.30
CA GLY A 90 -9.10 3.93 -6.80
C GLY A 90 -9.85 5.25 -6.82
N ARG A 91 -9.09 6.31 -6.56
CA ARG A 91 -9.53 7.71 -6.53
C ARG A 91 -10.05 8.20 -7.88
N GLY A 92 -9.47 7.74 -8.98
CA GLY A 92 -9.86 8.08 -10.35
C GLY A 92 -11.09 7.32 -10.86
N ARG A 93 -11.13 7.10 -12.18
CA ARG A 93 -12.22 6.36 -12.84
C ARG A 93 -12.29 4.92 -12.35
N ASN A 94 -13.48 4.53 -11.90
CA ASN A 94 -13.79 3.14 -11.60
C ASN A 94 -14.24 2.44 -12.89
N ASP A 95 -13.72 1.25 -13.16
CA ASP A 95 -14.00 0.49 -14.37
C ASP A 95 -13.75 -1.01 -14.19
N ILE A 96 -14.36 -1.81 -15.06
CA ILE A 96 -14.01 -3.23 -15.25
C ILE A 96 -13.05 -3.33 -16.43
N ARG A 97 -11.92 -4.01 -16.24
CA ARG A 97 -11.00 -4.35 -17.35
C ARG A 97 -10.94 -5.84 -17.56
N ILE A 98 -11.12 -6.26 -18.81
CA ILE A 98 -11.12 -7.67 -19.20
C ILE A 98 -9.83 -7.99 -19.93
N VAL A 99 -8.95 -8.78 -19.31
CA VAL A 99 -7.63 -9.16 -19.84
C VAL A 99 -7.65 -10.60 -20.36
N ARG A 100 -7.07 -10.84 -21.54
CA ARG A 100 -6.93 -12.18 -22.10
C ARG A 100 -5.81 -12.95 -21.41
N VAL A 101 -6.14 -14.08 -20.77
CA VAL A 101 -5.16 -14.96 -20.08
C VAL A 101 -4.76 -16.20 -20.89
N GLN A 102 -5.51 -16.51 -21.96
CA GLN A 102 -5.16 -17.60 -22.89
C GLN A 102 -5.01 -17.08 -24.32
N ALA A 103 -3.87 -17.39 -24.93
CA ALA A 103 -3.60 -17.02 -26.32
C ALA A 103 -4.57 -17.71 -27.27
N ARG A 104 -5.12 -16.96 -28.23
CA ARG A 104 -5.89 -17.52 -29.34
C ARG A 104 -4.95 -17.86 -30.47
N THR A 105 -4.90 -19.13 -30.87
CA THR A 105 -4.03 -19.59 -31.96
C THR A 105 -4.84 -20.15 -33.13
N ARG A 106 -4.33 -20.01 -34.35
CA ARG A 106 -4.88 -20.63 -35.57
C ARG A 106 -3.86 -21.60 -36.12
N ARG A 107 -4.27 -22.86 -36.28
CA ARG A 107 -3.48 -23.91 -36.90
C ARG A 107 -3.88 -24.01 -38.38
N THR A 108 -2.92 -23.86 -39.27
CA THR A 108 -3.07 -24.07 -40.71
C THR A 108 -2.21 -25.26 -41.12
N CYS A 109 -2.80 -26.24 -41.79
CA CYS A 109 -2.08 -27.45 -42.22
C CYS A 109 -2.02 -27.49 -43.74
N ARG A 110 -0.82 -27.70 -44.29
CA ARG A 110 -0.60 -27.94 -45.73
C ARG A 110 -0.08 -29.36 -45.90
N THR A 111 -0.74 -30.12 -46.76
CA THR A 111 -0.31 -31.47 -47.13
C THR A 111 0.45 -31.40 -48.46
N ARG A 112 1.67 -31.92 -48.50
CA ARG A 112 2.46 -32.06 -49.74
C ARG A 112 2.83 -33.53 -49.95
N LYS A 113 2.80 -34.00 -51.20
CA LYS A 113 3.39 -35.28 -51.60
C LYS A 113 4.90 -35.07 -51.77
N LEU A 114 5.71 -35.81 -51.02
CA LEU A 114 7.17 -35.82 -51.14
C LEU A 114 7.60 -37.28 -51.28
N LYS A 115 8.20 -37.63 -52.43
CA LYS A 115 8.66 -39.00 -52.76
C LYS A 115 7.60 -40.08 -52.48
N GLY A 116 6.41 -39.95 -53.07
CA GLY A 116 5.32 -40.93 -52.94
C GLY A 116 4.57 -40.95 -51.61
N LYS A 117 5.06 -40.28 -50.56
CA LYS A 117 4.40 -40.23 -49.23
C LYS A 117 3.75 -38.86 -48.98
N ARG A 118 2.49 -38.86 -48.50
CA ARG A 118 1.79 -37.65 -48.04
C ARG A 118 2.39 -37.19 -46.71
N ARG A 119 2.87 -35.94 -46.65
CA ARG A 119 3.30 -35.29 -45.41
C ARG A 119 2.46 -34.05 -45.16
N THR A 120 1.83 -34.00 -44.00
CA THR A 120 1.08 -32.84 -43.51
C THR A 120 1.95 -32.02 -42.58
N VAL A 121 2.21 -30.76 -42.95
CA VAL A 121 2.91 -29.79 -42.11
C VAL A 121 1.89 -28.80 -41.58
N CYS A 122 1.83 -28.64 -40.26
CA CYS A 122 0.94 -27.69 -39.63
C CYS A 122 1.72 -26.54 -39.00
N HIS A 123 1.29 -25.32 -39.27
CA HIS A 123 1.79 -24.08 -38.67
C HIS A 123 0.74 -23.50 -37.75
N THR A 124 1.11 -23.24 -36.50
CA THR A 124 0.26 -22.57 -35.51
C THR A 124 0.71 -21.12 -35.37
N ARG A 125 -0.17 -20.17 -35.65
CA ARG A 125 0.06 -18.72 -35.48
C ARG A 125 -0.79 -18.19 -34.32
N THR A 126 -0.19 -17.41 -33.43
CA THR A 126 -0.94 -16.65 -32.41
C THR A 126 -1.70 -15.52 -33.09
N ILE A 127 -3.02 -15.51 -32.94
CA ILE A 127 -3.91 -14.46 -33.46
C ILE A 127 -4.16 -13.39 -32.40
N GLN A 128 -4.28 -13.78 -31.13
CA GLN A 128 -4.44 -12.86 -30.01
C GLN A 128 -3.51 -13.31 -28.87
N PRO A 129 -2.53 -12.48 -28.47
CA PRO A 129 -1.61 -12.81 -27.39
C PRO A 129 -2.30 -12.74 -26.02
N VAL A 130 -1.67 -13.34 -24.99
CA VAL A 130 -2.06 -13.11 -23.59
C VAL A 130 -1.71 -11.67 -23.17
N GLY A 131 -2.31 -11.18 -22.10
CA GLY A 131 -2.11 -9.82 -21.60
C GLY A 131 -2.81 -8.73 -22.44
N LYS A 132 -3.55 -9.12 -23.49
CA LYS A 132 -4.30 -8.14 -24.28
C LYS A 132 -5.58 -7.73 -23.56
N LEU A 133 -5.78 -6.42 -23.38
CA LEU A 133 -7.04 -5.83 -22.96
C LEU A 133 -8.13 -6.05 -24.02
N VAL A 134 -9.27 -6.59 -23.60
CA VAL A 134 -10.40 -6.97 -24.46
C VAL A 134 -11.49 -5.91 -24.43
N GLN A 135 -11.76 -5.35 -23.25
CA GLN A 135 -12.80 -4.38 -23.01
C GLN A 135 -12.52 -3.63 -21.71
N ILE A 136 -12.91 -2.35 -21.68
CA ILE A 136 -13.06 -1.52 -20.49
C ILE A 136 -14.55 -1.20 -20.35
N ILE A 137 -15.11 -1.29 -19.15
CA ILE A 137 -16.51 -0.95 -18.87
C ILE A 137 -16.52 0.02 -17.70
N PRO A 138 -16.85 1.31 -17.90
CA PRO A 138 -16.91 2.29 -16.80
C PRO A 138 -17.84 1.83 -15.67
N MET A 139 -17.63 2.23 -14.42
CA MET A 139 -18.48 1.87 -13.28
C MET A 139 -18.73 3.10 -12.41
N PRO A 140 -19.87 3.20 -11.69
CA PRO A 140 -20.11 4.31 -10.76
C PRO A 140 -19.09 4.29 -9.62
N GLY A 141 -19.10 3.21 -8.85
CA GLY A 141 -18.09 2.85 -7.86
C GLY A 141 -18.01 1.33 -7.76
N THR A 142 -16.84 0.80 -7.44
CA THR A 142 -16.66 -0.63 -7.14
C THR A 142 -15.69 -0.80 -5.98
N ASP A 143 -15.79 -1.94 -5.29
CA ASP A 143 -14.99 -2.19 -4.08
C ASP A 143 -14.31 -3.57 -4.09
N GLY A 144 -13.92 -4.03 -5.28
CA GLY A 144 -13.17 -5.28 -5.48
C GLY A 144 -13.99 -6.58 -5.60
N GLY A 145 -15.26 -6.59 -5.18
CA GLY A 145 -16.12 -7.78 -5.18
C GLY A 145 -16.57 -8.25 -6.57
N ILE A 146 -16.21 -9.48 -6.95
CA ILE A 146 -16.67 -10.10 -8.20
C ILE A 146 -16.82 -11.62 -8.11
N THR A 147 -17.90 -12.15 -8.69
CA THR A 147 -18.08 -13.60 -8.84
C THR A 147 -18.63 -14.01 -10.20
N MET A 148 -18.17 -15.16 -10.68
CA MET A 148 -18.51 -15.72 -12.00
C MET A 148 -19.49 -16.87 -11.84
N ALA A 149 -20.67 -16.76 -12.46
CA ALA A 149 -21.66 -17.82 -12.41
C ALA A 149 -21.21 -19.08 -13.17
N ALA A 150 -21.64 -20.25 -12.68
CA ALA A 150 -21.29 -21.55 -13.27
C ALA A 150 -21.85 -21.77 -14.68
N ASP A 151 -22.87 -21.00 -15.09
CA ASP A 151 -23.38 -20.97 -16.47
C ASP A 151 -22.31 -20.52 -17.50
N GLY A 152 -21.24 -19.89 -17.00
CA GLY A 152 -20.12 -19.40 -17.76
C GLY A 152 -20.43 -18.19 -18.62
N LYS A 153 -21.53 -17.50 -18.41
CA LYS A 153 -21.90 -16.30 -19.17
C LYS A 153 -22.34 -15.15 -18.27
N THR A 154 -22.56 -15.38 -16.97
CA THR A 154 -23.01 -14.35 -16.04
C THR A 154 -21.92 -13.99 -15.03
N ALA A 155 -21.76 -12.70 -14.74
CA ALA A 155 -20.89 -12.18 -13.70
C ALA A 155 -21.65 -11.20 -12.80
N TYR A 156 -21.34 -11.22 -11.51
CA TYR A 156 -21.87 -10.32 -10.51
C TYR A 156 -20.73 -9.49 -9.94
N VAL A 157 -20.93 -8.19 -9.80
CA VAL A 157 -19.91 -7.22 -9.36
C VAL A 157 -20.53 -6.32 -8.30
N SER A 158 -19.85 -6.12 -7.17
CA SER A 158 -20.32 -5.20 -6.14
C SER A 158 -20.27 -3.76 -6.64
N GLY A 159 -21.28 -2.96 -6.28
CA GLY A 159 -21.41 -1.57 -6.67
C GLY A 159 -21.50 -0.65 -5.45
N THR A 160 -20.62 0.33 -5.40
CA THR A 160 -20.63 1.45 -4.45
C THR A 160 -21.13 2.73 -5.14
N PRO A 161 -21.44 3.80 -4.37
CA PRO A 161 -21.94 5.04 -4.94
C PRO A 161 -21.05 5.62 -6.04
N ASP A 162 -21.67 6.32 -7.00
CA ASP A 162 -20.95 7.11 -8.00
C ASP A 162 -20.26 8.30 -7.34
N SER A 163 -19.18 8.77 -7.96
CA SER A 163 -18.57 10.02 -7.53
C SER A 163 -19.44 11.21 -7.98
N PRO A 164 -19.55 12.30 -7.21
CA PRO A 164 -20.17 13.53 -7.70
C PRO A 164 -19.31 14.22 -8.78
N HIS A 165 -18.05 13.85 -8.94
CA HIS A 165 -17.07 14.53 -9.81
C HIS A 165 -17.12 14.05 -11.28
N ALA A 166 -17.15 15.00 -12.23
CA ALA A 166 -17.55 14.77 -13.61
C ALA A 166 -16.75 13.74 -14.40
N ASP A 167 -15.45 13.65 -14.22
CA ASP A 167 -14.61 12.69 -14.94
C ASP A 167 -14.48 11.33 -14.25
N GLN A 168 -14.90 11.26 -12.99
CA GLN A 168 -15.03 10.03 -12.21
C GLN A 168 -16.42 9.42 -12.36
N ARG A 169 -17.43 10.25 -12.70
CA ARG A 169 -18.80 9.83 -12.93
C ARG A 169 -18.89 8.76 -14.01
N ALA A 170 -19.65 7.72 -13.71
CA ALA A 170 -20.08 6.81 -14.75
C ALA A 170 -20.93 7.54 -15.82
N PRO A 171 -20.84 7.12 -17.10
CA PRO A 171 -21.65 7.69 -18.18
C PRO A 171 -23.15 7.73 -17.85
N ALA A 172 -23.87 8.67 -18.47
CA ALA A 172 -25.32 8.75 -18.36
C ALA A 172 -25.98 7.40 -18.73
N GLY A 173 -26.99 6.99 -17.96
CA GLY A 173 -27.69 5.72 -18.17
C GLY A 173 -27.00 4.49 -17.58
N VAL A 174 -25.82 4.61 -16.96
CA VAL A 174 -25.27 3.52 -16.13
C VAL A 174 -26.11 3.40 -14.85
N PRO A 175 -26.75 2.24 -14.58
CA PRO A 175 -27.58 2.05 -13.39
C PRO A 175 -26.73 1.85 -12.14
N GLY A 176 -27.34 1.99 -10.95
CA GLY A 176 -26.69 1.67 -9.66
C GLY A 176 -25.81 2.78 -9.09
N LYS A 177 -26.03 4.04 -9.48
CA LYS A 177 -25.22 5.20 -9.05
C LYS A 177 -25.37 5.54 -7.57
N GLU A 178 -26.47 5.16 -6.93
CA GLU A 178 -26.68 5.35 -5.49
C GLU A 178 -25.87 4.35 -4.62
N GLY A 179 -25.17 3.38 -5.23
CA GLY A 179 -24.50 2.31 -4.51
C GLY A 179 -25.45 1.27 -3.93
N ASP A 180 -24.94 0.46 -3.00
CA ASP A 180 -25.67 -0.63 -2.34
C ASP A 180 -26.40 -1.55 -3.34
N VAL A 181 -25.70 -1.90 -4.42
CA VAL A 181 -26.19 -2.79 -5.47
C VAL A 181 -25.16 -3.87 -5.80
N VAL A 182 -25.64 -4.94 -6.42
CA VAL A 182 -24.83 -5.87 -7.21
C VAL A 182 -25.16 -5.67 -8.69
N HIS A 183 -24.16 -5.30 -9.48
CA HIS A 183 -24.27 -5.22 -10.93
C HIS A 183 -24.20 -6.62 -11.55
N VAL A 184 -25.07 -6.87 -12.53
CA VAL A 184 -25.13 -8.13 -13.28
C VAL A 184 -24.65 -7.88 -14.71
N PHE A 185 -23.76 -8.74 -15.20
CA PHE A 185 -23.22 -8.71 -16.55
C PHE A 185 -23.43 -10.04 -17.26
N HIS A 186 -23.70 -9.98 -18.56
CA HIS A 186 -23.56 -11.12 -19.46
C HIS A 186 -22.26 -10.98 -20.26
N TYR A 187 -21.54 -12.08 -20.47
CA TYR A 187 -20.29 -12.10 -21.23
C TYR A 187 -20.17 -13.27 -22.20
N ASN A 188 -19.50 -13.01 -23.31
CA ASN A 188 -19.20 -14.02 -24.31
C ASN A 188 -17.96 -14.82 -23.94
N ARG A 189 -18.14 -16.12 -23.72
CA ARG A 189 -17.08 -17.07 -23.34
C ARG A 189 -15.88 -17.15 -24.28
N THR A 190 -16.06 -16.77 -25.55
CA THR A 190 -15.05 -16.88 -26.59
C THR A 190 -14.31 -15.57 -26.80
N THR A 191 -15.03 -14.45 -26.83
CA THR A 191 -14.44 -13.13 -27.11
C THR A 191 -14.00 -12.41 -25.84
N GLY A 192 -14.68 -12.66 -24.72
CA GLY A 192 -14.52 -11.97 -23.44
C GLY A 192 -15.37 -10.71 -23.32
N LYS A 193 -16.02 -10.25 -24.41
CA LYS A 193 -16.86 -9.06 -24.40
C LYS A 193 -18.09 -9.27 -23.51
N ALA A 194 -18.44 -8.25 -22.74
CA ALA A 194 -19.54 -8.23 -21.81
C ALA A 194 -20.47 -7.01 -21.99
N THR A 195 -21.69 -7.18 -21.51
CA THR A 195 -22.77 -6.19 -21.53
C THR A 195 -23.49 -6.20 -20.19
N ARG A 196 -23.93 -5.03 -19.73
CA ARG A 196 -24.76 -4.92 -18.52
C ARG A 196 -26.08 -5.66 -18.73
N ALA A 197 -26.47 -6.45 -17.74
CA ALA A 197 -27.72 -7.21 -17.73
C ALA A 197 -28.72 -6.68 -16.69
N GLY A 198 -28.26 -5.90 -15.70
CA GLY A 198 -29.10 -5.23 -14.72
C GLY A 198 -28.38 -4.94 -13.41
N VAL A 199 -29.15 -4.56 -12.40
CA VAL A 199 -28.71 -4.42 -11.00
C VAL A 199 -29.65 -5.20 -10.08
N ILE A 200 -29.12 -5.61 -8.93
CA ILE A 200 -29.81 -6.22 -7.80
C ILE A 200 -29.59 -5.29 -6.60
N PRO A 201 -30.63 -4.65 -6.06
CA PRO A 201 -30.51 -3.84 -4.85
C PRO A 201 -30.17 -4.69 -3.62
N VAL A 202 -29.25 -4.21 -2.80
CA VAL A 202 -28.91 -4.75 -1.46
C VAL A 202 -28.86 -3.60 -0.42
N PRO A 203 -29.93 -2.79 -0.30
CA PRO A 203 -29.94 -1.64 0.60
C PRO A 203 -29.73 -2.03 2.07
N PRO A 204 -29.27 -1.11 2.93
CA PRO A 204 -29.11 -1.39 4.35
C PRO A 204 -30.45 -1.82 4.96
N PRO A 205 -30.51 -2.95 5.68
CA PRO A 205 -31.76 -3.38 6.31
C PRO A 205 -32.18 -2.42 7.43
N SER A 206 -33.45 -2.47 7.80
CA SER A 206 -33.97 -1.69 8.94
C SER A 206 -33.17 -1.99 10.22
N GLY A 207 -32.88 -0.95 10.99
CA GLY A 207 -32.05 -1.04 12.21
C GLY A 207 -30.55 -1.14 11.96
N THR A 208 -30.08 -0.92 10.72
CA THR A 208 -28.65 -0.68 10.47
C THR A 208 -28.22 0.59 11.20
N ALA A 209 -27.11 0.51 11.92
CA ALA A 209 -26.58 1.63 12.67
C ALA A 209 -26.23 2.80 11.72
N THR A 210 -26.54 4.03 12.12
CA THR A 210 -26.11 5.22 11.41
C THR A 210 -24.68 5.54 11.83
N PRO A 211 -23.70 5.74 10.93
CA PRO A 211 -22.43 6.33 11.32
C PRO A 211 -22.72 7.65 12.06
N GLN A 212 -22.38 7.80 13.34
CA GLN A 212 -22.74 8.98 14.12
C GLN A 212 -21.52 9.87 14.33
N ALA A 213 -21.78 11.16 14.09
CA ALA A 213 -20.90 12.25 14.38
C ALA A 213 -20.71 12.42 15.89
N VAL A 214 -19.50 12.73 16.33
CA VAL A 214 -19.28 13.43 17.60
C VAL A 214 -20.19 14.66 17.66
N SER A 215 -20.95 14.82 18.75
CA SER A 215 -21.70 16.05 18.96
C SER A 215 -20.72 17.21 19.02
N ALA A 216 -20.99 18.29 18.28
CA ALA A 216 -20.25 19.52 18.43
C ALA A 216 -20.27 19.94 19.91
N GLN A 217 -19.09 20.26 20.45
CA GLN A 217 -18.80 20.70 21.82
C GLN A 217 -18.82 19.65 22.95
N GLY A 218 -17.61 19.30 23.44
CA GLY A 218 -17.34 19.22 24.89
C GLY A 218 -17.87 18.04 25.71
N ALA A 219 -18.16 16.88 25.12
CA ALA A 219 -18.56 15.69 25.90
C ALA A 219 -17.82 14.42 25.46
N PHE A 220 -16.60 14.18 25.97
CA PHE A 220 -16.05 12.83 26.06
C PHE A 220 -16.49 12.17 27.38
N ALA A 221 -17.81 12.16 27.65
CA ALA A 221 -18.33 11.27 28.68
C ALA A 221 -18.38 9.87 28.06
N VAL A 222 -17.69 8.91 28.68
CA VAL A 222 -17.75 7.47 28.35
C VAL A 222 -19.23 7.03 28.42
N GLY A 223 -19.92 7.12 27.28
CA GLY A 223 -21.34 6.85 27.12
C GLY A 223 -21.59 5.58 26.28
N PRO A 224 -22.84 5.09 26.23
CA PRO A 224 -23.20 3.89 25.47
C PRO A 224 -22.79 4.01 23.98
N PRO A 225 -22.61 2.87 23.26
CA PRO A 225 -21.98 2.87 21.94
C PRO A 225 -22.72 3.73 20.90
N ILE A 226 -21.97 4.62 20.27
CA ILE A 226 -22.33 5.53 19.17
C ILE A 226 -21.59 5.01 17.91
N PRO A 227 -22.22 4.90 16.72
CA PRO A 227 -21.53 4.32 15.56
C PRO A 227 -20.47 5.24 14.93
N GLN A 228 -19.51 4.65 14.20
CA GLN A 228 -18.19 5.20 13.83
C GLN A 228 -18.24 6.26 12.70
N ASN A 229 -17.76 7.49 12.94
CA ASN A 229 -17.43 8.52 11.94
C ASN A 229 -16.72 9.74 12.59
N PHE A 230 -15.41 9.93 12.39
CA PHE A 230 -14.64 11.05 12.97
C PHE A 230 -13.46 11.48 12.07
N PRO A 231 -13.41 12.73 11.57
CA PRO A 231 -14.43 13.77 11.69
C PRO A 231 -15.72 13.37 10.95
N PRO A 232 -16.89 13.91 11.32
CA PRO A 232 -18.14 13.46 10.74
C PRO A 232 -18.31 13.87 9.27
N THR A 233 -18.17 12.91 8.35
CA THR A 233 -18.34 13.12 6.90
C THR A 233 -19.67 12.59 6.32
N ASN A 234 -20.25 11.50 6.85
CA ASN A 234 -21.56 10.98 6.43
C ASN A 234 -22.30 10.30 7.62
N THR A 235 -23.62 10.47 7.73
CA THR A 235 -24.44 9.84 8.79
C THR A 235 -25.51 8.87 8.29
N LYS A 236 -25.55 8.58 6.98
CA LYS A 236 -26.52 7.68 6.39
C LYS A 236 -26.14 6.21 6.63
N PRO A 237 -27.09 5.31 6.96
CA PRO A 237 -26.84 3.87 6.94
C PRO A 237 -26.45 3.40 5.55
N MET A 238 -25.51 2.47 5.44
CA MET A 238 -25.02 1.91 4.18
C MET A 238 -24.79 0.41 4.29
N SER A 239 -24.98 -0.33 3.20
CA SER A 239 -24.65 -1.75 3.15
C SER A 239 -23.19 -2.00 2.82
N TRP A 240 -22.68 -1.31 1.78
CA TRP A 240 -21.31 -1.45 1.30
C TRP A 240 -20.95 -2.89 0.87
N PRO A 241 -21.51 -3.39 -0.25
CA PRO A 241 -21.27 -4.75 -0.71
C PRO A 241 -19.79 -4.97 -1.08
N ARG A 242 -19.14 -5.95 -0.43
CA ARG A 242 -17.75 -6.38 -0.69
C ARG A 242 -17.73 -7.64 -1.56
N ASP A 243 -17.27 -8.79 -1.05
CA ASP A 243 -17.19 -10.01 -1.84
C ASP A 243 -18.54 -10.70 -2.03
N LEU A 244 -18.59 -11.45 -3.13
CA LEU A 244 -19.79 -12.10 -3.64
C LEU A 244 -19.52 -13.59 -3.89
N ALA A 245 -20.52 -14.42 -3.63
CA ALA A 245 -20.52 -15.82 -4.04
C ALA A 245 -21.86 -16.24 -4.62
N VAL A 246 -21.87 -17.06 -5.66
CA VAL A 246 -23.11 -17.55 -6.29
C VAL A 246 -23.16 -19.08 -6.28
N THR A 247 -24.33 -19.64 -6.00
CA THR A 247 -24.55 -21.09 -5.99
C THR A 247 -24.27 -21.70 -7.36
N ARG A 248 -23.94 -23.00 -7.39
CA ARG A 248 -23.62 -23.71 -8.65
C ARG A 248 -24.77 -23.75 -9.65
N ASP A 249 -26.01 -23.75 -9.16
CA ASP A 249 -27.20 -23.66 -10.00
C ASP A 249 -27.52 -22.22 -10.45
N GLY A 250 -26.77 -21.24 -9.93
CA GLY A 250 -26.91 -19.84 -10.26
C GLY A 250 -28.09 -19.16 -9.59
N LYS A 251 -28.84 -19.83 -8.71
CA LYS A 251 -30.12 -19.31 -8.18
C LYS A 251 -29.96 -18.37 -7.00
N THR A 252 -28.95 -18.58 -6.16
CA THR A 252 -28.75 -17.80 -4.94
C THR A 252 -27.40 -17.12 -4.97
N LEU A 253 -27.40 -15.80 -4.75
CA LEU A 253 -26.22 -14.97 -4.57
C LEU A 253 -26.08 -14.64 -3.08
N LEU A 254 -24.86 -14.73 -2.55
CA LEU A 254 -24.47 -14.31 -1.22
C LEU A 254 -23.57 -13.09 -1.36
N ALA A 255 -23.87 -12.03 -0.61
CA ALA A 255 -23.05 -10.81 -0.54
C ALA A 255 -22.70 -10.47 0.90
N ALA A 256 -21.43 -10.16 1.17
CA ALA A 256 -20.98 -9.56 2.42
C ALA A 256 -21.23 -8.04 2.37
N LEU A 257 -21.87 -7.48 3.40
CA LEU A 257 -22.25 -6.07 3.49
C LEU A 257 -21.49 -5.40 4.64
N ASN A 258 -20.33 -4.82 4.31
CA ASN A 258 -19.29 -4.44 5.26
C ASN A 258 -19.77 -3.43 6.31
N LEU A 259 -20.46 -2.36 5.88
CA LEU A 259 -20.92 -1.32 6.80
C LEU A 259 -22.27 -1.64 7.50
N ALA A 260 -22.93 -2.73 7.11
CA ALA A 260 -24.19 -3.15 7.72
C ALA A 260 -24.02 -4.21 8.82
N ASP A 261 -22.86 -4.85 8.94
CA ASP A 261 -22.66 -6.08 9.75
C ASP A 261 -23.68 -7.17 9.36
N ARG A 262 -23.92 -7.31 8.05
CA ARG A 262 -24.92 -8.23 7.47
C ARG A 262 -24.35 -9.01 6.29
N ALA A 263 -24.99 -10.15 6.02
CA ALA A 263 -24.93 -10.82 4.74
C ALA A 263 -26.28 -10.76 4.05
N ALA A 264 -26.30 -10.50 2.74
CA ALA A 264 -27.50 -10.64 1.92
C ALA A 264 -27.52 -11.97 1.18
N ILE A 265 -28.61 -12.73 1.34
CA ILE A 265 -28.93 -13.93 0.57
C ILE A 265 -29.99 -13.52 -0.45
N VAL A 266 -29.60 -13.49 -1.72
CA VAL A 266 -30.41 -12.94 -2.81
C VAL A 266 -30.86 -14.05 -3.75
N ASP A 267 -32.16 -14.12 -4.07
CA ASP A 267 -32.63 -14.87 -5.23
C ASP A 267 -32.27 -14.11 -6.52
N THR A 268 -31.47 -14.73 -7.38
CA THR A 268 -30.95 -14.07 -8.59
C THR A 268 -32.01 -13.80 -9.67
N LYS A 269 -33.16 -14.48 -9.60
CA LYS A 269 -34.26 -14.32 -10.55
C LYS A 269 -35.22 -13.24 -10.08
N THR A 270 -35.69 -13.31 -8.84
CA THR A 270 -36.64 -12.32 -8.28
C THR A 270 -35.95 -11.06 -7.80
N LYS A 271 -34.66 -11.16 -7.47
CA LYS A 271 -33.82 -10.11 -6.85
C LYS A 271 -34.16 -9.82 -5.39
N ASP A 272 -34.96 -10.66 -4.76
CA ASP A 272 -35.32 -10.50 -3.35
C ASP A 272 -34.11 -10.81 -2.47
N ALA A 273 -33.78 -9.88 -1.57
CA ALA A 273 -32.68 -10.01 -0.63
C ALA A 273 -33.20 -10.29 0.79
N ARG A 274 -32.68 -11.35 1.40
CA ARG A 274 -32.87 -11.65 2.83
C ARG A 274 -31.58 -11.40 3.59
N TYR A 275 -31.65 -10.61 4.64
CA TYR A 275 -30.49 -10.23 5.44
C TYR A 275 -30.30 -11.12 6.65
N VAL A 276 -29.04 -11.45 6.95
CA VAL A 276 -28.64 -12.22 8.13
C VAL A 276 -27.59 -11.44 8.89
N LYS A 277 -27.75 -11.30 10.21
CA LYS A 277 -26.71 -10.73 11.08
C LYS A 277 -25.50 -11.66 11.16
N VAL A 278 -24.34 -11.10 10.83
CA VAL A 278 -23.02 -11.75 10.90
C VAL A 278 -22.14 -10.99 11.90
N GLY A 279 -20.82 -11.20 11.87
CA GLY A 279 -19.89 -10.39 12.65
C GLY A 279 -19.75 -8.96 12.09
N SER A 280 -18.94 -8.17 12.77
CA SER A 280 -18.53 -6.81 12.39
C SER A 280 -17.67 -6.81 11.14
N TYR A 281 -17.93 -5.88 10.22
CA TYR A 281 -17.18 -5.67 8.96
C TYR A 281 -17.02 -6.97 8.17
N PRO A 282 -18.13 -7.57 7.70
CA PRO A 282 -18.04 -8.73 6.84
C PRO A 282 -17.35 -8.36 5.53
N TYR A 283 -16.44 -9.22 5.08
CA TYR A 283 -15.58 -8.96 3.93
C TYR A 283 -15.81 -9.99 2.83
N GLY A 284 -15.45 -11.24 3.11
CA GLY A 284 -15.37 -12.34 2.15
C GLY A 284 -16.68 -13.12 2.08
N ALA A 285 -17.01 -13.67 0.92
CA ALA A 285 -18.16 -14.56 0.75
C ALA A 285 -17.79 -15.84 -0.02
N ALA A 286 -18.18 -17.00 0.51
CA ALA A 286 -18.04 -18.29 -0.16
C ALA A 286 -19.27 -19.18 0.05
N ILE A 287 -19.47 -20.13 -0.87
CA ILE A 287 -20.53 -21.14 -0.75
C ILE A 287 -19.90 -22.52 -0.81
N THR A 288 -20.16 -23.33 0.22
CA THR A 288 -19.62 -24.68 0.36
C THR A 288 -20.21 -25.62 -0.68
N ARG A 289 -19.58 -26.79 -0.86
CA ARG A 289 -20.04 -27.75 -1.86
C ARG A 289 -21.46 -28.27 -1.59
N ASP A 290 -21.84 -28.37 -0.32
CA ASP A 290 -23.16 -28.76 0.18
C ASP A 290 -24.16 -27.58 0.28
N GLY A 291 -23.77 -26.37 -0.10
CA GLY A 291 -24.69 -25.22 -0.25
C GLY A 291 -24.89 -24.35 0.98
N LYS A 292 -23.97 -24.39 1.96
CA LYS A 292 -23.94 -23.43 3.08
C LYS A 292 -23.16 -22.18 2.68
N GLY A 293 -23.58 -21.03 3.20
CA GLY A 293 -22.84 -19.78 3.05
C GLY A 293 -21.75 -19.65 4.11
N LEU A 294 -20.63 -19.04 3.75
CA LEU A 294 -19.55 -18.65 4.65
C LEU A 294 -19.26 -17.16 4.42
N VAL A 295 -19.20 -16.37 5.49
CA VAL A 295 -18.87 -14.94 5.45
C VAL A 295 -17.78 -14.66 6.48
N SER A 296 -16.64 -14.13 6.06
CA SER A 296 -15.57 -13.72 6.98
C SER A 296 -15.85 -12.33 7.56
N ASN A 297 -15.49 -12.12 8.83
CA ASN A 297 -15.74 -10.89 9.58
C ASN A 297 -14.43 -10.34 10.16
N GLU A 298 -14.04 -9.13 9.76
CA GLU A 298 -12.71 -8.58 9.99
C GLU A 298 -12.41 -8.38 11.49
N SER A 299 -13.32 -7.69 12.20
CA SER A 299 -13.09 -7.33 13.61
C SER A 299 -13.21 -8.54 14.54
N ASP A 300 -14.20 -9.41 14.37
CA ASP A 300 -14.40 -10.55 15.27
C ASP A 300 -13.31 -11.63 15.13
N GLY A 301 -12.61 -11.68 14.00
CA GLY A 301 -11.71 -12.79 13.70
C GLY A 301 -12.43 -14.10 13.34
N THR A 302 -13.66 -14.01 12.83
CA THR A 302 -14.53 -15.17 12.61
C THR A 302 -14.94 -15.38 11.16
N VAL A 303 -15.50 -16.57 10.89
CA VAL A 303 -16.30 -16.85 9.70
C VAL A 303 -17.70 -17.29 10.14
N SER A 304 -18.72 -16.51 9.79
CA SER A 304 -20.12 -16.85 10.00
C SER A 304 -20.60 -17.91 9.00
N VAL A 305 -21.25 -18.95 9.50
CA VAL A 305 -21.84 -20.05 8.72
C VAL A 305 -23.33 -19.83 8.56
N LEU A 306 -23.80 -19.78 7.32
CA LEU A 306 -25.18 -19.46 6.99
C LEU A 306 -25.91 -20.64 6.36
N ASN A 307 -27.15 -20.86 6.79
CA ASN A 307 -28.09 -21.69 6.04
C ASN A 307 -28.76 -20.82 4.98
N LEU A 308 -28.40 -21.03 3.72
CA LEU A 308 -28.89 -20.21 2.61
C LEU A 308 -30.38 -20.42 2.30
N LYS A 309 -30.95 -21.57 2.67
CA LYS A 309 -32.36 -21.85 2.46
C LYS A 309 -33.21 -21.16 3.52
N ASP A 310 -32.82 -21.33 4.79
CA ASP A 310 -33.62 -20.87 5.92
C ASP A 310 -33.33 -19.41 6.29
N GLY A 311 -32.17 -18.87 5.89
CA GLY A 311 -31.84 -17.46 6.09
C GLY A 311 -31.33 -17.15 7.46
N THR A 312 -30.62 -18.10 8.05
CA THR A 312 -30.22 -18.05 9.44
C THR A 312 -28.72 -18.25 9.55
N LYS A 313 -28.12 -17.57 10.55
CA LYS A 313 -26.77 -17.88 10.99
C LYS A 313 -26.83 -19.14 11.85
N VAL A 314 -25.97 -20.11 11.53
CA VAL A 314 -25.92 -21.41 12.18
C VAL A 314 -24.80 -21.48 13.22
N ALA A 315 -23.65 -20.86 12.92
CA ALA A 315 -22.47 -20.85 13.78
C ALA A 315 -21.52 -19.72 13.38
N ASP A 316 -20.56 -19.41 14.25
CA ASP A 316 -19.34 -18.67 13.92
C ASP A 316 -18.13 -19.57 14.16
N ILE A 317 -17.18 -19.54 13.22
CA ILE A 317 -15.91 -20.28 13.33
C ILE A 317 -14.82 -19.27 13.64
N GLN A 318 -14.14 -19.41 14.78
CA GLN A 318 -12.96 -18.60 15.08
C GLN A 318 -11.81 -19.00 14.16
N VAL A 319 -11.33 -18.08 13.33
CA VAL A 319 -10.21 -18.31 12.39
C VAL A 319 -9.02 -17.40 12.69
N GLY A 320 -9.26 -16.33 13.44
CA GLY A 320 -8.33 -15.27 13.78
C GLY A 320 -8.45 -14.89 15.26
N ALA A 321 -7.56 -14.04 15.77
CA ALA A 321 -7.85 -13.30 17.00
C ALA A 321 -8.85 -12.16 16.71
N HIS A 322 -9.32 -11.45 17.73
CA HIS A 322 -9.99 -10.18 17.52
C HIS A 322 -9.07 -9.20 16.75
N LEU A 323 -9.62 -8.41 15.83
CA LEU A 323 -8.91 -7.50 14.90
C LEU A 323 -7.81 -8.18 14.06
N SER A 324 -8.03 -9.45 13.71
CA SER A 324 -7.10 -10.22 12.87
C SER A 324 -7.41 -10.15 11.36
N HIS A 325 -8.50 -9.51 10.98
CA HIS A 325 -8.90 -9.27 9.59
C HIS A 325 -8.97 -10.56 8.74
N PRO A 326 -9.92 -11.48 9.03
CA PRO A 326 -10.31 -12.49 8.06
C PRO A 326 -10.93 -11.83 6.82
N GLU A 327 -10.24 -11.93 5.69
CA GLU A 327 -10.60 -11.26 4.44
C GLU A 327 -11.13 -12.26 3.41
N GLY A 328 -10.46 -12.42 2.27
CA GLY A 328 -10.88 -13.30 1.19
C GLY A 328 -11.07 -14.75 1.64
N ILE A 329 -12.14 -15.38 1.16
CA ILE A 329 -12.49 -16.77 1.49
C ILE A 329 -12.87 -17.55 0.23
N ALA A 330 -12.34 -18.78 0.09
CA ALA A 330 -12.59 -19.65 -1.05
C ALA A 330 -12.93 -21.08 -0.62
N ALA A 331 -14.09 -21.58 -1.05
CA ALA A 331 -14.47 -22.98 -0.88
C ALA A 331 -13.84 -23.87 -1.97
N ASP A 332 -13.31 -25.04 -1.60
CA ASP A 332 -12.77 -26.00 -2.56
C ASP A 332 -13.91 -26.64 -3.37
N PRO A 333 -13.91 -26.53 -4.71
CA PRO A 333 -14.97 -27.10 -5.53
C PRO A 333 -14.96 -28.63 -5.57
N LYS A 334 -13.91 -29.30 -5.06
CA LYS A 334 -13.66 -30.74 -5.13
C LYS A 334 -13.52 -31.44 -3.77
N ALA A 335 -13.49 -30.72 -2.67
CA ALA A 335 -13.34 -31.29 -1.33
C ALA A 335 -14.18 -30.52 -0.30
N ASP A 336 -14.50 -31.16 0.82
CA ASP A 336 -15.24 -30.52 1.91
C ASP A 336 -14.26 -29.70 2.79
N ARG A 337 -13.77 -28.60 2.20
CA ARG A 337 -12.91 -27.59 2.86
C ARG A 337 -13.05 -26.21 2.24
N ALA A 338 -12.70 -25.19 3.00
CA ALA A 338 -12.55 -23.79 2.55
C ALA A 338 -11.26 -23.19 3.13
N PHE A 339 -10.78 -22.11 2.52
CA PHE A 339 -9.60 -21.38 2.97
C PHE A 339 -9.97 -19.93 3.19
N VAL A 340 -9.51 -19.33 4.28
CA VAL A 340 -9.69 -17.91 4.59
C VAL A 340 -8.34 -17.25 4.83
N ALA A 341 -8.11 -16.11 4.20
CA ALA A 341 -6.96 -15.25 4.44
C ALA A 341 -7.18 -14.49 5.75
N VAL A 342 -6.17 -14.40 6.62
CA VAL A 342 -6.24 -13.65 7.88
C VAL A 342 -5.07 -12.67 7.86
N ALA A 343 -5.34 -11.44 7.41
CA ALA A 343 -4.33 -10.48 7.00
C ALA A 343 -3.44 -10.05 8.16
N ASN A 344 -4.04 -9.63 9.28
CA ASN A 344 -3.31 -9.13 10.45
C ASN A 344 -2.64 -10.23 11.30
N GLN A 345 -2.54 -11.47 10.81
CA GLN A 345 -1.81 -12.57 11.46
C GLN A 345 -1.00 -13.41 10.47
N ASP A 346 -0.75 -12.89 9.26
CA ASP A 346 0.05 -13.54 8.22
C ASP A 346 -0.25 -15.03 8.07
N ARG A 347 -1.53 -15.39 7.93
CA ARG A 347 -1.90 -16.81 7.83
C ARG A 347 -3.10 -17.07 6.94
N VAL A 348 -3.19 -18.31 6.51
CA VAL A 348 -4.38 -18.87 5.87
C VAL A 348 -4.93 -20.00 6.72
N VAL A 349 -6.23 -19.99 6.99
CA VAL A 349 -6.89 -21.04 7.77
C VAL A 349 -7.70 -21.94 6.85
N GLU A 350 -7.45 -23.25 6.93
CA GLU A 350 -8.29 -24.27 6.31
C GLU A 350 -9.44 -24.64 7.24
N ILE A 351 -10.68 -24.48 6.78
CA ILE A 351 -11.90 -24.90 7.45
C ILE A 351 -12.35 -26.25 6.87
N ASN A 352 -12.68 -27.21 7.73
CA ASN A 352 -13.44 -28.40 7.36
C ASN A 352 -14.91 -28.04 7.19
N THR A 353 -15.43 -27.98 5.96
CA THR A 353 -16.81 -27.54 5.71
C THR A 353 -17.87 -28.60 6.02
N LYS A 354 -17.48 -29.84 6.34
CA LYS A 354 -18.42 -30.85 6.82
C LYS A 354 -18.69 -30.69 8.32
N ALA A 355 -17.62 -30.46 9.09
CA ALA A 355 -17.69 -30.29 10.54
C ALA A 355 -17.88 -28.83 10.98
N MET A 356 -17.61 -27.86 10.09
CA MET A 356 -17.53 -26.42 10.39
C MET A 356 -16.53 -26.11 11.52
N THR A 357 -15.33 -26.66 11.38
CA THR A 357 -14.22 -26.45 12.33
C THR A 357 -12.94 -26.13 11.59
N VAL A 358 -12.02 -25.43 12.26
CA VAL A 358 -10.65 -25.24 11.76
C VAL A 358 -9.96 -26.59 11.66
N ARG A 359 -9.35 -26.87 10.51
CA ARG A 359 -8.57 -28.08 10.25
C ARG A 359 -7.06 -27.81 10.29
N HIS A 360 -6.61 -26.75 9.64
CA HIS A 360 -5.20 -26.37 9.58
C HIS A 360 -5.04 -24.85 9.63
N VAL A 361 -3.93 -24.39 10.22
CA VAL A 361 -3.46 -23.01 10.13
C VAL A 361 -2.14 -23.02 9.37
N LEU A 362 -2.08 -22.27 8.28
CA LEU A 362 -0.92 -22.17 7.39
C LEU A 362 -0.28 -20.81 7.62
N SER A 363 0.82 -20.77 8.38
CA SER A 363 1.57 -19.53 8.57
C SER A 363 2.28 -19.12 7.28
N LEU A 364 2.25 -17.81 7.02
CA LEU A 364 2.95 -17.08 5.98
C LEU A 364 3.97 -16.08 6.57
N GLU A 365 3.93 -15.89 7.89
CA GLU A 365 4.77 -14.97 8.66
C GLU A 365 6.26 -15.20 8.41
N ARG A 366 7.02 -14.11 8.50
CA ARG A 366 8.46 -14.10 8.33
C ARG A 366 9.17 -14.03 9.68
N PRO A 367 10.42 -14.54 9.79
CA PRO A 367 11.21 -14.37 11.00
C PRO A 367 11.37 -12.91 11.45
N GLU A 368 11.32 -11.98 10.51
CA GLU A 368 11.42 -10.54 10.75
C GLU A 368 10.17 -9.92 11.39
N GLY A 369 9.01 -10.58 11.31
CA GLY A 369 7.76 -10.12 11.91
C GLY A 369 6.54 -10.35 11.03
N VAL A 370 5.41 -9.77 11.47
CA VAL A 370 4.15 -9.72 10.72
C VAL A 370 4.20 -8.65 9.63
N GLY A 371 3.46 -8.82 8.55
CA GLY A 371 3.33 -7.84 7.46
C GLY A 371 3.25 -8.47 6.07
N SER A 372 3.27 -9.79 5.99
CA SER A 372 3.03 -10.52 4.74
C SER A 372 1.60 -10.32 4.21
N SER A 373 0.64 -10.00 5.08
CA SER A 373 -0.71 -9.51 4.79
C SER A 373 -1.44 -10.25 3.66
N PRO A 374 -1.88 -11.51 3.88
CA PRO A 374 -2.69 -12.23 2.91
C PRO A 374 -4.11 -11.66 2.84
N THR A 375 -4.52 -11.15 1.67
CA THR A 375 -5.81 -10.45 1.50
C THR A 375 -6.84 -11.25 0.70
N GLN A 376 -6.39 -12.09 -0.23
CA GLN A 376 -7.29 -12.89 -1.08
C GLN A 376 -6.76 -14.30 -1.35
N VAL A 377 -7.67 -15.27 -1.41
CA VAL A 377 -7.37 -16.68 -1.72
C VAL A 377 -8.21 -17.21 -2.88
N SER A 378 -7.64 -18.15 -3.64
CA SER A 378 -8.38 -18.84 -4.70
C SER A 378 -7.99 -20.31 -4.79
N VAL A 379 -9.00 -21.18 -4.97
CA VAL A 379 -8.80 -22.60 -5.26
C VAL A 379 -9.09 -22.85 -6.73
N ASP A 380 -8.16 -23.52 -7.42
CA ASP A 380 -8.39 -23.84 -8.83
C ASP A 380 -9.58 -24.82 -9.02
N ALA A 381 -10.18 -24.80 -10.22
CA ALA A 381 -11.38 -25.60 -10.53
C ALA A 381 -11.24 -27.13 -10.32
N LYS A 382 -10.02 -27.65 -10.18
CA LYS A 382 -9.71 -29.07 -9.92
C LYS A 382 -9.30 -29.35 -8.46
N GLY A 383 -9.33 -28.36 -7.56
CA GLY A 383 -8.95 -28.56 -6.14
C GLY A 383 -7.52 -29.08 -6.00
N CYS A 384 -6.60 -28.52 -6.79
CA CYS A 384 -5.21 -28.96 -6.91
C CYS A 384 -4.25 -27.98 -6.26
N TYR A 385 -4.52 -26.69 -6.41
CA TYR A 385 -3.71 -25.59 -5.93
C TYR A 385 -4.59 -24.54 -5.26
N LEU A 386 -4.03 -23.97 -4.20
CA LEU A 386 -4.50 -22.75 -3.57
C LEU A 386 -3.49 -21.66 -3.92
N THR A 387 -3.97 -20.50 -4.34
CA THR A 387 -3.19 -19.27 -4.48
C THR A 387 -3.59 -18.27 -3.41
N VAL A 388 -2.62 -17.55 -2.87
CA VAL A 388 -2.80 -16.49 -1.87
C VAL A 388 -2.14 -15.23 -2.39
N ALA A 389 -2.87 -14.12 -2.48
CA ALA A 389 -2.30 -12.81 -2.76
C ALA A 389 -1.85 -12.16 -1.44
N GLN A 390 -0.59 -11.69 -1.40
CA GLN A 390 0.05 -11.14 -0.22
C GLN A 390 0.41 -9.67 -0.45
N SER A 391 -0.44 -8.76 0.00
CA SER A 391 -0.36 -7.35 -0.36
C SER A 391 0.90 -6.68 0.19
N GLY A 392 1.37 -7.09 1.37
CA GLY A 392 2.56 -6.50 1.99
C GLY A 392 3.90 -7.02 1.44
N GLU A 393 3.98 -8.28 1.02
CA GLU A 393 5.21 -8.87 0.44
C GLU A 393 5.29 -8.76 -1.09
N ASP A 394 4.26 -8.21 -1.74
CA ASP A 394 4.17 -8.09 -3.19
C ASP A 394 4.32 -9.43 -3.94
N ASP A 395 3.76 -10.50 -3.38
CA ASP A 395 3.86 -11.84 -3.97
C ASP A 395 2.53 -12.62 -4.02
N VAL A 396 2.59 -13.74 -4.75
CA VAL A 396 1.55 -14.77 -4.74
C VAL A 396 2.13 -16.10 -4.28
N VAL A 397 1.56 -16.62 -3.20
CA VAL A 397 1.89 -17.95 -2.68
C VAL A 397 1.13 -19.01 -3.44
N VAL A 398 1.78 -20.15 -3.69
CA VAL A 398 1.14 -21.33 -4.27
C VAL A 398 1.27 -22.54 -3.34
N TYR A 399 0.15 -23.10 -2.89
CA TYR A 399 0.09 -24.38 -2.17
C TYR A 399 -0.38 -25.50 -3.10
N ALA A 400 0.16 -26.71 -2.93
CA ALA A 400 -0.43 -27.93 -3.43
C ALA A 400 -1.44 -28.48 -2.42
N LEU A 401 -2.66 -28.74 -2.88
CA LEU A 401 -3.74 -29.21 -2.04
C LEU A 401 -3.92 -30.73 -2.00
N ARG A 402 -3.31 -31.46 -2.95
CA ARG A 402 -3.26 -32.94 -2.99
C ARG A 402 -2.16 -33.46 -3.92
N SER A 403 -1.83 -34.75 -3.79
CA SER A 403 -0.95 -35.47 -4.72
C SER A 403 -1.69 -35.81 -6.03
N GLY A 404 -0.94 -36.02 -7.13
CA GLY A 404 -1.51 -36.48 -8.41
C GLY A 404 -2.07 -35.40 -9.35
N CYS A 405 -1.91 -34.12 -9.04
CA CYS A 405 -2.35 -33.04 -9.92
C CYS A 405 -1.60 -33.04 -11.28
N PRO A 406 -2.30 -32.80 -12.41
CA PRO A 406 -1.67 -32.74 -13.72
C PRO A 406 -0.50 -31.74 -13.74
N LYS A 407 0.68 -32.22 -14.10
CA LYS A 407 1.85 -31.34 -14.25
C LYS A 407 1.64 -30.41 -15.45
N PRO A 408 1.99 -29.11 -15.34
CA PRO A 408 1.94 -28.19 -16.47
C PRO A 408 2.75 -28.78 -17.64
N LYS A 409 2.12 -28.99 -18.81
CA LYS A 409 2.82 -29.53 -19.99
C LYS A 409 4.05 -28.68 -20.28
N ALA A 410 5.21 -29.32 -20.39
CA ALA A 410 6.45 -28.61 -20.71
C ALA A 410 6.30 -27.87 -22.04
N ALA A 411 6.82 -26.63 -22.12
CA ALA A 411 6.86 -25.91 -23.38
C ALA A 411 7.59 -26.77 -24.43
N PRO A 412 7.12 -26.83 -25.69
CA PRO A 412 7.78 -27.62 -26.71
C PRO A 412 9.22 -27.12 -26.89
N ARG A 413 10.20 -27.92 -26.46
CA ARG A 413 11.62 -27.66 -26.74
C ARG A 413 11.78 -27.53 -28.26
N LYS A 414 12.23 -26.36 -28.74
CA LYS A 414 12.79 -26.26 -30.10
C LYS A 414 13.93 -27.28 -30.17
N LYS A 415 13.73 -28.39 -30.88
CA LYS A 415 14.79 -29.37 -31.13
C LYS A 415 15.87 -28.65 -31.96
N ARG A 416 16.97 -28.21 -31.32
CA ARG A 416 18.22 -27.98 -32.06
C ARG A 416 18.56 -29.33 -32.71
N ARG A 417 18.57 -29.39 -34.04
CA ARG A 417 19.09 -30.52 -34.78
C ARG A 417 20.60 -30.55 -34.55
N THR A 418 21.06 -31.27 -33.53
CA THR A 418 22.44 -31.70 -33.47
C THR A 418 22.55 -32.99 -34.29
N HIS A 419 23.33 -32.91 -35.38
CA HIS A 419 23.81 -34.10 -36.08
C HIS A 419 24.79 -34.82 -35.16
N SER A 420 24.36 -35.93 -34.56
CA SER A 420 25.26 -36.86 -33.89
C SER A 420 25.30 -38.16 -34.68
N LYS A 421 26.51 -38.52 -35.08
CA LYS A 421 26.87 -39.73 -35.82
C LYS A 421 26.61 -40.97 -34.97
N THR A 422 26.09 -41.98 -35.62
CA THR A 422 25.97 -43.36 -35.14
C THR A 422 27.33 -43.93 -34.72
N ARG A 423 27.39 -44.49 -33.50
CA ARG A 423 28.26 -45.61 -33.14
C ARG A 423 27.47 -46.54 -32.22
N GLY A 424 27.49 -47.84 -32.55
CA GLY A 424 26.63 -48.87 -31.96
C GLY A 424 27.31 -49.82 -30.96
N LYS A 425 26.50 -50.81 -30.55
CA LYS A 425 26.76 -52.05 -29.76
C LYS A 425 27.08 -51.79 -28.27
N GLN A 426 26.68 -52.59 -27.27
CA GLN A 426 26.09 -53.93 -27.06
C GLN A 426 25.41 -53.87 -25.66
N GLY A 427 24.25 -54.45 -25.35
CA GLY A 427 24.01 -55.89 -25.17
C GLY A 427 24.32 -56.35 -23.72
N LYS A 428 23.29 -56.47 -22.84
CA LYS A 428 23.24 -57.48 -21.76
C LYS A 428 21.80 -57.68 -21.25
N ARG A 429 21.34 -58.93 -21.35
CA ARG A 429 20.10 -59.53 -20.83
C ARG A 429 20.39 -60.22 -19.48
N LYS A 430 19.32 -60.37 -18.66
CA LYS A 430 18.97 -61.41 -17.64
C LYS A 430 18.26 -60.69 -16.46
N GLY A 431 17.19 -61.17 -15.83
CA GLY A 431 16.41 -62.40 -15.92
C GLY A 431 15.19 -62.33 -14.96
N HIS A 432 14.32 -63.33 -15.09
CA HIS A 432 12.98 -63.56 -14.50
C HIS A 432 12.83 -63.46 -12.96
N GLN A 433 11.69 -62.91 -12.50
CA GLN A 433 10.50 -63.52 -11.84
C GLN A 433 10.70 -64.01 -10.40
N THR A 434 9.84 -63.53 -9.50
CA THR A 434 9.01 -64.38 -8.63
C THR A 434 7.71 -63.65 -8.27
N SER A 435 6.60 -64.36 -8.48
CA SER A 435 5.24 -64.08 -8.04
C SER A 435 5.03 -64.45 -6.57
N ALA A 436 4.20 -63.69 -5.85
CA ALA A 436 3.45 -64.19 -4.70
C ALA A 436 2.06 -63.52 -4.65
N LEU A 437 1.04 -64.38 -4.54
CA LEU A 437 -0.39 -64.09 -4.45
C LEU A 437 -0.83 -63.92 -2.98
N ARG A 438 -1.94 -63.17 -2.80
CA ARG A 438 -2.91 -63.14 -1.67
C ARG A 438 -2.39 -62.51 -0.36
N SER A 439 -3.17 -61.70 0.37
CA SER A 439 -4.58 -61.86 0.72
C SER A 439 -5.37 -60.55 0.67
N ALA A 440 -6.66 -60.69 0.35
CA ALA A 440 -7.68 -59.66 0.55
C ALA A 440 -8.08 -59.63 2.03
N GLY A 441 -7.67 -58.57 2.73
CA GLY A 441 -8.21 -58.17 4.03
C GLY A 441 -9.05 -56.91 3.86
N SER A 442 -10.37 -57.07 3.94
CA SER A 442 -11.32 -55.96 4.09
C SER A 442 -11.16 -55.35 5.48
N THR A 443 -10.24 -54.40 5.64
CA THR A 443 -10.27 -53.45 6.75
C THR A 443 -10.98 -52.19 6.27
N VAL A 444 -12.10 -51.89 6.91
CA VAL A 444 -12.79 -50.60 6.83
C VAL A 444 -11.73 -49.51 7.05
N ALA A 445 -11.37 -48.80 5.98
CA ALA A 445 -10.41 -47.71 6.07
C ALA A 445 -11.07 -46.60 6.88
N ALA A 446 -10.61 -46.45 8.13
CA ALA A 446 -10.76 -45.21 8.87
C ALA A 446 -10.33 -44.08 7.92
N THR A 447 -11.19 -43.08 7.75
CA THR A 447 -10.97 -41.94 6.86
C THR A 447 -9.69 -41.23 7.27
N ALA A 448 -8.57 -41.57 6.64
CA ALA A 448 -7.31 -40.85 6.82
C ALA A 448 -7.57 -39.38 6.46
N ALA A 449 -7.33 -38.48 7.42
CA ALA A 449 -7.45 -37.05 7.22
C ALA A 449 -6.65 -36.66 5.96
N SER A 450 -7.23 -35.82 5.10
CA SER A 450 -6.50 -35.29 3.95
C SER A 450 -5.25 -34.56 4.43
N PRO A 451 -4.08 -34.77 3.81
CA PRO A 451 -2.84 -34.14 4.26
C PRO A 451 -2.95 -32.61 4.13
N ALA A 452 -2.30 -31.91 5.07
CA ALA A 452 -2.24 -30.45 5.06
C ALA A 452 -1.72 -29.91 3.71
N PRO A 453 -2.23 -28.75 3.26
CA PRO A 453 -1.71 -28.04 2.10
C PRO A 453 -0.19 -27.87 2.16
N LYS A 454 0.49 -28.19 1.06
CA LYS A 454 1.95 -28.10 0.98
C LYS A 454 2.36 -26.84 0.23
N LEU A 455 3.06 -25.92 0.91
CA LEU A 455 3.68 -24.76 0.28
C LEU A 455 4.63 -25.19 -0.85
N LEU A 456 4.44 -24.64 -2.05
CA LEU A 456 5.30 -24.89 -3.21
C LEU A 456 6.29 -23.76 -3.48
N GLY A 457 5.98 -22.55 -3.02
CA GLY A 457 6.80 -21.35 -3.16
C GLY A 457 5.98 -20.11 -3.52
N ARG A 458 6.67 -18.97 -3.58
CA ARG A 458 6.13 -17.65 -3.88
C ARG A 458 6.49 -17.18 -5.29
N VAL A 459 5.63 -16.34 -5.87
CA VAL A 459 5.82 -15.71 -7.17
C VAL A 459 5.75 -14.20 -6.98
N PRO A 460 6.86 -13.45 -7.18
CA PRO A 460 6.84 -11.99 -7.09
C PRO A 460 5.82 -11.37 -8.06
N THR A 461 5.21 -10.27 -7.65
CA THR A 461 4.21 -9.51 -8.41
C THR A 461 4.59 -8.03 -8.51
N ALA A 462 3.68 -7.20 -9.03
CA ALA A 462 3.77 -5.76 -8.85
C ALA A 462 3.17 -5.37 -7.48
N ALA A 463 3.34 -4.13 -7.05
CA ALA A 463 3.01 -3.72 -5.70
C ALA A 463 1.53 -3.95 -5.33
N TYR A 464 1.27 -4.47 -4.14
CA TYR A 464 -0.05 -4.67 -3.56
C TYR A 464 -0.95 -5.67 -4.32
N PRO A 465 -0.59 -6.97 -4.45
CA PRO A 465 -1.46 -7.98 -5.06
C PRO A 465 -2.77 -8.19 -4.29
N VAL A 466 -3.89 -8.13 -5.03
CA VAL A 466 -5.27 -8.25 -4.47
C VAL A 466 -6.04 -9.47 -5.01
N ALA A 467 -5.55 -10.11 -6.06
CA ALA A 467 -6.18 -11.31 -6.59
C ALA A 467 -5.18 -12.19 -7.35
N ALA A 468 -5.32 -13.51 -7.22
CA ALA A 468 -4.58 -14.47 -8.01
C ALA A 468 -5.41 -15.73 -8.28
N GLY A 469 -5.18 -16.38 -9.41
CA GLY A 469 -5.89 -17.60 -9.76
C GLY A 469 -5.22 -18.43 -10.84
N ILE A 470 -5.46 -19.75 -10.78
CA ILE A 470 -4.98 -20.71 -11.75
C ILE A 470 -6.11 -21.12 -12.68
N THR A 471 -5.86 -21.03 -13.98
CA THR A 471 -6.82 -21.42 -15.02
C THR A 471 -7.26 -22.91 -14.89
N PRO A 472 -8.51 -23.28 -15.24
CA PRO A 472 -9.04 -24.63 -15.03
C PRO A 472 -8.26 -25.76 -15.72
N ASN A 473 -7.48 -25.44 -16.76
CA ASN A 473 -6.63 -26.40 -17.45
C ASN A 473 -5.27 -26.63 -16.75
N LEU A 474 -4.99 -25.94 -15.64
CA LEU A 474 -3.75 -25.97 -14.87
C LEU A 474 -2.51 -25.58 -15.69
N GLN A 475 -2.62 -24.59 -16.58
CA GLN A 475 -1.51 -24.16 -17.43
C GLN A 475 -1.05 -22.74 -17.19
N THR A 476 -1.91 -21.87 -16.68
CA THR A 476 -1.64 -20.44 -16.50
C THR A 476 -2.00 -20.03 -15.08
N LEU A 477 -1.08 -19.30 -14.45
CA LEU A 477 -1.32 -18.46 -13.27
C LEU A 477 -1.54 -17.03 -13.77
N ALA A 478 -2.52 -16.34 -13.20
CA ALA A 478 -2.75 -14.93 -13.42
C ALA A 478 -2.94 -14.23 -12.07
N TRP A 479 -2.51 -12.97 -11.97
CA TRP A 479 -2.62 -12.16 -10.77
C TRP A 479 -2.93 -10.71 -11.12
N VAL A 480 -3.43 -9.97 -10.13
CA VAL A 480 -3.79 -8.55 -10.15
C VAL A 480 -3.15 -7.87 -8.94
N SER A 481 -2.49 -6.75 -9.20
CA SER A 481 -1.89 -5.86 -8.22
C SER A 481 -2.54 -4.49 -8.32
N ALA A 482 -2.91 -3.93 -7.16
CA ALA A 482 -3.57 -2.63 -7.05
C ALA A 482 -2.60 -1.48 -7.36
N LYS A 483 -1.34 -1.64 -6.96
CA LYS A 483 -0.28 -0.69 -7.27
C LYS A 483 0.61 -1.21 -8.41
N GLY A 484 1.41 -0.30 -8.94
CA GLY A 484 2.21 -0.51 -10.14
C GLY A 484 3.62 -0.99 -9.86
N LEU A 485 4.57 -0.49 -10.64
CA LEU A 485 6.01 -0.68 -10.44
C LEU A 485 6.69 0.66 -10.10
N GLY A 486 5.97 1.57 -9.44
CA GLY A 486 6.35 2.96 -9.20
C GLY A 486 5.55 3.93 -10.09
N VAL A 487 5.55 5.20 -9.69
CA VAL A 487 4.78 6.28 -10.32
C VAL A 487 5.68 7.18 -11.16
N GLY A 488 6.80 7.66 -10.60
CA GLY A 488 7.69 8.62 -11.23
C GLY A 488 7.21 10.07 -11.02
N PRO A 489 7.80 11.03 -11.75
CA PRO A 489 7.46 12.44 -11.59
C PRO A 489 6.04 12.70 -12.07
N ASN A 490 5.45 13.80 -11.61
CA ASN A 490 4.15 14.27 -12.05
C ASN A 490 4.27 15.51 -12.97
N PRO A 491 4.81 15.42 -14.21
CA PRO A 491 5.02 16.55 -15.14
C PRO A 491 3.75 17.32 -15.52
N ASN A 492 2.59 16.69 -15.33
CA ASN A 492 1.30 17.32 -15.49
C ASN A 492 0.59 17.51 -14.15
N GLY A 493 1.23 17.19 -13.02
CA GLY A 493 0.83 17.57 -11.65
C GLY A 493 0.97 19.08 -11.49
N PRO A 494 0.30 19.64 -10.48
CA PRO A 494 -0.77 20.62 -10.63
C PRO A 494 -0.43 21.68 -11.67
N ILE A 495 -1.42 21.99 -12.51
CA ILE A 495 -1.35 23.06 -13.50
C ILE A 495 -2.36 24.17 -13.11
N PRO A 496 -2.17 24.92 -11.99
CA PRO A 496 -3.04 25.97 -11.46
C PRO A 496 -3.84 26.91 -12.39
N LEU A 497 -3.51 27.04 -13.67
CA LEU A 497 -4.30 27.84 -14.61
C LEU A 497 -5.13 27.03 -15.61
N SER A 498 -5.03 25.70 -15.63
CA SER A 498 -5.90 24.89 -16.47
C SER A 498 -7.33 24.91 -15.91
N LYS A 499 -8.31 25.20 -16.76
CA LYS A 499 -9.74 25.02 -16.39
C LYS A 499 -10.11 23.54 -16.25
N LEU A 500 -9.27 22.66 -16.80
CA LEU A 500 -9.31 21.21 -16.59
C LEU A 500 -8.62 20.85 -15.26
N ASP A 501 -8.13 21.83 -14.51
CA ASP A 501 -7.61 21.63 -13.18
C ASP A 501 -8.76 21.66 -12.12
N SER A 502 -9.77 20.77 -12.21
CA SER A 502 -10.65 20.39 -11.07
C SER A 502 -10.78 18.87 -10.82
N ASP A 503 -11.45 18.49 -9.74
CA ASP A 503 -11.88 17.11 -9.48
C ASP A 503 -12.77 16.54 -10.57
N ASP A 504 -13.51 17.40 -11.28
CA ASP A 504 -14.28 17.05 -12.47
C ASP A 504 -13.40 16.65 -13.67
N HIS A 505 -12.08 16.66 -13.49
CA HIS A 505 -11.06 16.36 -14.48
C HIS A 505 -9.84 15.62 -13.86
N ILE A 506 -9.98 15.01 -12.64
CA ILE A 506 -8.95 14.25 -11.88
C ILE A 506 -7.99 13.35 -12.69
N ASN A 507 -8.46 12.82 -13.82
CA ASN A 507 -7.73 11.87 -14.65
C ASN A 507 -6.94 12.54 -15.80
N SER A 508 -6.82 13.87 -15.81
CA SER A 508 -6.14 14.63 -16.89
C SER A 508 -4.83 15.30 -16.47
N PHE A 509 -4.39 15.10 -15.23
CA PHE A 509 -3.18 15.69 -14.62
C PHE A 509 -2.56 14.69 -13.62
N GLY A 510 -1.38 15.02 -13.11
CA GLY A 510 -0.53 14.10 -12.36
C GLY A 510 -0.74 14.09 -10.84
N TYR A 511 -1.94 13.77 -10.37
CA TYR A 511 -2.21 13.60 -8.93
C TYR A 511 -1.88 12.22 -8.42
N LEU A 512 -1.09 12.13 -7.36
CA LEU A 512 -0.50 10.88 -6.89
C LEU A 512 -1.54 9.72 -6.78
N PRO A 513 -2.64 9.83 -6.02
CA PRO A 513 -3.71 8.84 -5.98
C PRO A 513 -4.38 8.50 -7.32
N SER A 514 -4.34 9.37 -8.34
CA SER A 514 -4.94 9.10 -9.66
C SER A 514 -3.95 8.51 -10.67
N ILE A 515 -2.65 8.64 -10.43
CA ILE A 515 -1.58 8.09 -11.29
C ILE A 515 -0.98 6.77 -10.77
N VAL A 516 -1.46 6.27 -9.63
CA VAL A 516 -1.24 4.88 -9.20
C VAL A 516 -2.10 3.92 -10.01
N ASP A 517 -1.51 3.36 -11.06
CA ASP A 517 -2.15 2.36 -11.91
C ASP A 517 -1.75 0.93 -11.53
N GLY A 518 -2.75 0.06 -11.40
CA GLY A 518 -2.51 -1.36 -11.14
C GLY A 518 -1.94 -2.11 -12.34
N ILE A 519 -1.44 -3.31 -12.08
CA ILE A 519 -0.89 -4.21 -13.10
C ILE A 519 -1.45 -5.61 -12.91
N SER A 520 -1.71 -6.32 -14.01
CA SER A 520 -1.89 -7.77 -14.00
C SER A 520 -0.70 -8.47 -14.61
N GLY A 521 -0.42 -9.69 -14.13
CA GLY A 521 0.55 -10.58 -14.74
C GLY A 521 -0.05 -11.90 -15.17
N VAL A 522 0.38 -12.38 -16.34
CA VAL A 522 -0.01 -13.69 -16.88
C VAL A 522 1.23 -14.51 -17.20
N LEU A 523 1.36 -15.66 -16.54
CA LEU A 523 2.48 -16.57 -16.74
C LEU A 523 2.03 -18.03 -16.83
N ARG A 524 2.83 -18.85 -17.51
CA ARG A 524 2.65 -20.30 -17.43
C ARG A 524 2.80 -20.73 -15.97
N LEU A 525 1.86 -21.55 -15.48
CA LEU A 525 1.90 -22.13 -14.14
C LEU A 525 3.31 -22.71 -13.89
N PRO A 526 4.08 -22.12 -12.95
CA PRO A 526 5.47 -22.51 -12.77
C PRO A 526 5.61 -23.98 -12.35
N SER A 527 6.63 -24.66 -12.87
CA SER A 527 7.03 -25.96 -12.32
C SER A 527 7.64 -25.80 -10.94
N ARG A 528 7.67 -26.86 -10.11
CA ARG A 528 8.30 -26.82 -8.77
C ARG A 528 9.71 -26.22 -8.75
N SER A 529 10.58 -26.63 -9.67
CA SER A 529 11.93 -26.05 -9.78
C SER A 529 11.92 -24.55 -10.11
N ARG A 530 10.92 -24.07 -10.87
CA ARG A 530 10.79 -22.64 -11.18
C ARG A 530 10.21 -21.87 -9.99
N LEU A 531 9.25 -22.44 -9.25
CA LEU A 531 8.76 -21.86 -8.00
C LEU A 531 9.88 -21.70 -6.99
N HIS A 532 10.78 -22.68 -6.85
CA HIS A 532 11.94 -22.53 -5.97
C HIS A 532 12.83 -21.34 -6.35
N THR A 533 13.12 -21.13 -7.65
CA THR A 533 13.85 -19.95 -8.11
C THR A 533 13.09 -18.64 -7.86
N LEU A 534 11.78 -18.63 -8.08
CA LEU A 534 10.95 -17.43 -7.85
C LEU A 534 10.84 -17.11 -6.37
N ASN A 535 10.79 -18.12 -5.51
CA ASN A 535 10.78 -17.95 -4.06
C ASN A 535 12.04 -17.26 -3.55
N GLY A 536 13.21 -17.62 -4.08
CA GLY A 536 14.46 -16.91 -3.75
C GLY A 536 14.49 -15.46 -4.23
N ARG A 537 13.70 -15.11 -5.26
CA ARG A 537 13.54 -13.71 -5.69
C ARG A 537 12.56 -12.96 -4.81
N ALA A 538 11.40 -13.53 -4.51
CA ALA A 538 10.44 -12.93 -3.57
C ALA A 538 11.13 -12.60 -2.23
N LEU A 539 11.92 -13.53 -1.70
CA LEU A 539 12.74 -13.32 -0.50
C LEU A 539 13.77 -12.20 -0.60
N ALA A 540 14.26 -11.87 -1.80
CA ALA A 540 15.20 -10.77 -1.99
C ALA A 540 14.46 -9.43 -2.20
N GLU A 541 13.25 -9.48 -2.76
CA GLU A 541 12.45 -8.29 -3.09
C GLU A 541 11.74 -7.68 -1.86
N ILE A 542 11.59 -8.41 -0.74
CA ILE A 542 11.06 -7.84 0.52
C ILE A 542 12.00 -6.84 1.20
N ARG A 543 13.26 -6.78 0.78
CA ARG A 543 14.28 -5.91 1.36
C ARG A 543 14.54 -4.73 0.40
N PRO A 544 14.70 -3.49 0.92
CA PRO A 544 15.07 -2.36 0.09
C PRO A 544 16.35 -2.63 -0.73
N ALA A 545 16.39 -2.12 -1.96
CA ALA A 545 17.52 -2.32 -2.88
C ALA A 545 18.82 -1.70 -2.37
N ASN A 546 18.72 -0.68 -1.51
CA ASN A 546 19.83 0.02 -0.89
C ASN A 546 20.12 -0.44 0.56
N TYR A 547 19.59 -1.60 0.98
CA TYR A 547 19.82 -2.10 2.33
C TYR A 547 21.31 -2.11 2.71
N GLU A 548 21.58 -1.59 3.90
CA GLU A 548 22.92 -1.53 4.48
C GLU A 548 22.93 -2.18 5.88
N ALA A 549 24.01 -2.89 6.19
CA ALA A 549 24.27 -3.32 7.56
C ALA A 549 24.77 -2.13 8.41
N PRO A 550 24.62 -2.16 9.75
CA PRO A 550 25.09 -1.06 10.60
C PRO A 550 26.57 -0.74 10.36
N PRO A 551 26.92 0.49 9.95
CA PRO A 551 28.32 0.84 9.73
C PRO A 551 29.07 0.97 11.06
N PRO A 552 30.38 0.65 11.10
CA PRO A 552 31.17 0.73 12.31
C PRO A 552 31.11 2.13 12.96
N GLY A 553 30.85 2.16 14.27
CA GLY A 553 30.86 3.39 15.05
C GLY A 553 29.62 4.28 14.91
N THR A 554 28.61 3.85 14.15
CA THR A 554 27.30 4.54 14.07
C THR A 554 26.79 4.95 15.47
N PRO A 555 26.14 6.11 15.62
CA PRO A 555 25.50 6.50 16.88
C PRO A 555 24.18 5.74 17.11
N LEU A 556 23.62 5.08 16.08
CA LEU A 556 22.42 4.27 16.19
C LEU A 556 22.79 2.88 16.72
N VAL A 557 22.87 2.77 18.04
CA VAL A 557 23.22 1.53 18.74
C VAL A 557 22.19 1.28 19.84
N PRO A 558 21.59 0.08 19.93
CA PRO A 558 20.67 -0.28 21.00
C PRO A 558 21.27 -0.10 22.40
N PRO A 559 20.46 0.27 23.41
CA PRO A 559 20.93 0.44 24.78
C PRO A 559 21.68 -0.77 25.34
N ASP A 560 21.25 -1.99 25.01
CA ASP A 560 21.85 -3.25 25.45
C ASP A 560 23.11 -3.66 24.68
N ALA A 561 23.40 -3.00 23.55
CA ALA A 561 24.57 -3.25 22.69
C ALA A 561 25.70 -2.22 22.89
N GLY A 562 25.74 -1.54 24.04
CA GLY A 562 26.70 -0.46 24.31
C GLY A 562 26.32 0.87 23.69
N GLY A 563 25.01 1.10 23.48
CA GLY A 563 24.43 2.35 23.01
C GLY A 563 24.46 3.48 24.05
N GLY A 564 23.50 4.40 23.96
CA GLY A 564 23.36 5.53 24.88
C GLY A 564 23.99 6.85 24.41
N LYS A 565 24.52 6.89 23.19
CA LYS A 565 24.88 8.16 22.52
C LYS A 565 23.65 9.00 22.22
N ILE A 566 22.60 8.37 21.69
CA ILE A 566 21.27 8.95 21.53
C ILE A 566 20.35 8.25 22.53
N GLN A 567 19.62 9.03 23.32
CA GLN A 567 18.71 8.54 24.38
C GLN A 567 17.30 9.10 24.22
N HIS A 568 17.17 10.26 23.56
CA HIS A 568 15.89 10.91 23.29
C HIS A 568 15.74 11.13 21.79
N VAL A 569 14.63 10.65 21.23
CA VAL A 569 14.23 10.93 19.86
C VAL A 569 12.99 11.82 19.89
N PHE A 570 13.08 12.93 19.17
CA PHE A 570 11.97 13.83 18.90
C PHE A 570 11.57 13.64 17.44
N TYR A 571 10.41 13.05 17.22
CA TYR A 571 9.90 12.74 15.90
C TYR A 571 8.75 13.70 15.57
N LEU A 572 8.97 14.57 14.59
CA LEU A 572 8.04 15.59 14.16
C LEU A 572 7.41 15.18 12.82
N VAL A 573 6.09 15.14 12.80
CA VAL A 573 5.30 14.93 11.59
C VAL A 573 4.59 16.24 11.24
N LYS A 574 4.69 16.63 9.97
CA LYS A 574 4.12 17.85 9.41
C LYS A 574 3.09 17.52 8.31
N GLU A 575 2.42 18.54 7.79
CA GLU A 575 1.35 18.41 6.78
C GLU A 575 1.60 19.31 5.55
N ASN A 576 1.17 18.84 4.41
CA ASN A 576 2.06 17.98 3.64
C ASN A 576 2.67 18.67 2.43
N ARG A 577 3.92 18.35 2.05
CA ARG A 577 4.66 19.06 1.00
C ARG A 577 5.59 18.15 0.20
N THR A 578 5.79 18.48 -1.07
CA THR A 578 6.90 17.89 -1.85
C THR A 578 8.24 18.55 -1.53
N TYR A 579 9.33 17.82 -1.74
CA TYR A 579 10.68 18.36 -1.60
C TYR A 579 10.87 19.63 -2.42
N ASP A 580 10.47 19.61 -3.70
CA ASP A 580 10.67 20.74 -4.61
C ASP A 580 9.88 21.99 -4.22
N GLN A 581 8.72 21.85 -3.56
CA GLN A 581 7.94 22.98 -3.06
C GLN A 581 8.65 23.76 -1.94
N VAL A 582 9.51 23.12 -1.16
CA VAL A 582 10.18 23.73 0.01
C VAL A 582 11.68 23.92 -0.22
N LEU A 583 12.40 22.89 -0.67
CA LEU A 583 13.85 22.85 -0.81
C LEU A 583 14.33 22.79 -2.27
N GLY A 584 13.42 22.97 -3.25
CA GLY A 584 13.76 22.99 -4.67
C GLY A 584 14.77 24.09 -5.04
N ASP A 585 14.83 25.18 -4.27
CA ASP A 585 15.78 26.28 -4.43
C ASP A 585 17.13 26.09 -3.72
N ASP A 586 17.34 24.99 -3.00
CA ASP A 586 18.66 24.62 -2.48
C ASP A 586 19.52 23.93 -3.56
N SER A 587 20.34 24.73 -4.24
CA SER A 587 21.23 24.29 -5.32
C SER A 587 22.23 23.16 -4.99
N ARG A 588 22.37 22.76 -3.72
CA ARG A 588 23.25 21.65 -3.32
C ARG A 588 22.62 20.28 -3.59
N GLY A 589 21.28 20.19 -3.52
CA GLY A 589 20.54 18.95 -3.73
C GLY A 589 20.04 18.82 -5.16
N ASN A 590 19.40 17.70 -5.44
CA ASN A 590 18.69 17.48 -6.70
C ASN A 590 17.28 18.09 -6.62
N GLY A 591 17.16 19.42 -6.62
CA GLY A 591 15.90 20.17 -6.56
C GLY A 591 15.61 20.98 -7.84
N ASP A 592 14.34 21.24 -8.14
CA ASP A 592 13.95 22.19 -9.20
C ASP A 592 13.44 23.52 -8.59
N PRO A 593 14.23 24.62 -8.65
CA PRO A 593 13.84 25.91 -8.08
C PRO A 593 12.59 26.51 -8.73
N LYS A 594 12.19 26.02 -9.90
CA LYS A 594 10.98 26.50 -10.59
C LYS A 594 9.70 26.04 -9.90
N LEU A 595 9.76 24.93 -9.15
CA LEU A 595 8.62 24.34 -8.46
C LEU A 595 8.49 24.85 -7.02
N THR A 596 9.46 25.60 -6.53
CA THR A 596 9.48 26.14 -5.17
C THR A 596 8.31 27.10 -4.92
N LEU A 597 7.52 26.76 -3.91
CA LEU A 597 6.43 27.58 -3.38
C LEU A 597 6.86 28.36 -2.14
N PHE A 598 7.68 27.73 -1.31
CA PHE A 598 8.04 28.25 0.02
C PHE A 598 9.55 28.36 0.14
N PRO A 599 10.19 29.34 -0.55
CA PRO A 599 11.63 29.52 -0.54
C PRO A 599 12.11 30.00 0.83
N ALA A 600 13.43 30.13 1.01
CA ALA A 600 14.07 30.55 2.26
C ALA A 600 13.53 31.85 2.89
N SER A 601 12.88 32.74 2.13
CA SER A 601 12.22 33.93 2.68
C SER A 601 10.91 33.64 3.44
N ILE A 602 10.32 32.47 3.23
CA ILE A 602 9.12 31.98 3.92
C ILE A 602 9.49 30.90 4.94
N THR A 603 10.42 30.00 4.59
CA THR A 603 10.85 28.87 5.43
C THR A 603 12.32 28.99 5.86
N PRO A 604 12.72 30.09 6.54
CA PRO A 604 14.12 30.34 6.87
C PRO A 604 14.73 29.27 7.79
N ASN A 605 13.96 28.62 8.66
CA ASN A 605 14.47 27.59 9.56
C ASN A 605 14.74 26.29 8.83
N ALA A 606 13.81 25.78 8.01
CA ALA A 606 14.01 24.60 7.18
C ALA A 606 15.29 24.74 6.34
N HIS A 607 15.47 25.89 5.69
CA HIS A 607 16.67 26.18 4.90
C HIS A 607 17.94 26.29 5.73
N ALA A 608 17.89 26.94 6.90
CA ALA A 608 19.05 27.05 7.79
C ALA A 608 19.44 25.69 8.39
N LEU A 609 18.46 24.87 8.75
CA LEU A 609 18.64 23.52 9.25
C LEU A 609 19.24 22.62 8.16
N ALA A 610 18.71 22.64 6.94
CA ALA A 610 19.29 21.89 5.81
C ALA A 610 20.73 22.33 5.46
N LYS A 611 21.09 23.60 5.69
CA LYS A 611 22.46 24.09 5.47
C LYS A 611 23.42 23.65 6.58
N ARG A 612 22.92 23.59 7.81
CA ARG A 612 23.72 23.24 8.99
C ARG A 612 23.85 21.73 9.16
N PHE A 613 22.76 20.99 9.03
CA PHE A 613 22.66 19.54 9.10
C PHE A 613 22.69 18.94 7.67
N PRO A 614 22.57 17.62 7.48
CA PRO A 614 22.52 17.06 6.13
C PRO A 614 21.29 17.55 5.36
N LEU A 615 21.49 17.92 4.10
CA LEU A 615 20.41 18.03 3.13
C LEU A 615 20.04 16.62 2.66
N LEU A 616 18.82 16.20 2.96
CA LEU A 616 18.27 14.92 2.52
C LEU A 616 17.41 15.16 1.29
N ASP A 617 17.83 14.65 0.13
CA ASP A 617 17.14 14.94 -1.13
C ASP A 617 16.48 13.73 -1.78
N HIS A 618 16.51 12.55 -1.14
CA HIS A 618 15.83 11.32 -1.60
C HIS A 618 15.02 10.68 -0.45
N VAL A 619 14.09 11.42 0.14
CA VAL A 619 13.14 10.88 1.13
C VAL A 619 11.75 10.82 0.50
N PHE A 620 11.11 9.66 0.56
CA PHE A 620 9.84 9.37 -0.12
C PHE A 620 8.79 8.93 0.90
N ALA A 621 7.59 9.48 0.80
CA ALA A 621 6.43 8.99 1.51
C ALA A 621 6.01 7.61 0.97
N ASP A 622 5.69 6.69 1.87
CA ASP A 622 5.06 5.41 1.50
C ASP A 622 3.53 5.54 1.30
N SER A 623 2.99 6.72 1.66
CA SER A 623 1.58 7.11 1.57
C SER A 623 1.25 7.76 0.23
N GLU A 624 -0.04 7.76 -0.10
CA GLU A 624 -0.57 8.54 -1.21
C GLU A 624 -1.54 9.65 -0.77
N ALA A 625 -1.96 9.65 0.51
CA ALA A 625 -2.83 10.64 1.11
C ALA A 625 -2.58 10.77 2.63
N SER A 626 -3.01 11.88 3.25
CA SER A 626 -2.85 12.12 4.69
C SER A 626 -3.40 10.98 5.55
N ILE A 627 -4.57 10.41 5.18
CA ILE A 627 -5.16 9.28 5.91
C ILE A 627 -4.17 8.13 6.05
N ASP A 628 -3.50 7.69 4.98
CA ASP A 628 -2.55 6.58 5.09
C ASP A 628 -1.13 7.03 5.47
N GLY A 629 -0.82 8.32 5.29
CA GLY A 629 0.37 9.01 5.81
C GLY A 629 0.54 8.87 7.31
N HIS A 630 -0.47 9.28 8.08
CA HIS A 630 -0.45 9.14 9.54
C HIS A 630 -0.32 7.69 10.01
N PHE A 631 -0.83 6.70 9.27
CA PHE A 631 -0.59 5.29 9.60
C PHE A 631 0.86 4.88 9.33
N TRP A 632 1.43 5.30 8.22
CA TRP A 632 2.83 5.00 7.93
C TRP A 632 3.77 5.63 8.95
N THR A 633 3.57 6.89 9.32
CA THR A 633 4.41 7.60 10.28
C THR A 633 4.26 7.04 11.70
N SER A 634 3.10 6.49 12.06
CA SER A 634 2.85 5.96 13.42
C SER A 634 2.89 4.43 13.54
N ALA A 635 2.96 3.67 12.44
CA ALA A 635 2.96 2.19 12.47
C ALA A 635 3.87 1.52 11.44
N ALA A 636 4.58 2.26 10.58
CA ALA A 636 5.34 1.72 9.45
C ALA A 636 4.53 0.75 8.55
N SER A 637 3.20 0.83 8.58
CA SER A 637 2.31 -0.06 7.83
C SER A 637 0.87 0.45 7.85
N VAL A 638 0.07 -0.04 6.90
CA VAL A 638 -1.35 0.29 6.76
C VAL A 638 -2.16 -1.00 6.61
N SER A 639 -3.33 -1.09 7.23
CA SER A 639 -4.21 -2.25 7.09
C SER A 639 -4.89 -2.28 5.71
N ASP A 640 -5.23 -3.48 5.20
CA ASP A 640 -5.95 -3.59 3.91
C ASP A 640 -7.30 -2.87 3.92
N TYR A 641 -7.92 -2.80 5.10
CA TYR A 641 -9.14 -2.03 5.34
C TYR A 641 -8.96 -0.57 4.96
N VAL A 642 -7.91 0.08 5.46
CA VAL A 642 -7.64 1.49 5.19
C VAL A 642 -7.33 1.69 3.70
N VAL A 643 -6.39 0.92 3.14
CA VAL A 643 -5.95 1.05 1.74
C VAL A 643 -7.12 0.98 0.75
N LYS A 644 -8.08 0.08 0.98
CA LYS A 644 -9.23 -0.09 0.06
C LYS A 644 -10.32 0.96 0.23
N ASN A 645 -10.46 1.56 1.41
CA ASN A 645 -11.61 2.40 1.73
C ASN A 645 -11.32 3.90 1.65
N TRP A 646 -10.10 4.37 1.92
CA TRP A 646 -9.81 5.82 1.91
C TRP A 646 -10.03 6.45 0.53
N HIS A 647 -9.70 5.73 -0.55
CA HIS A 647 -9.95 6.16 -1.93
C HIS A 647 -11.42 6.50 -2.19
N GLN A 648 -12.33 5.77 -1.55
CA GLN A 648 -13.77 5.93 -1.72
C GLN A 648 -14.27 7.17 -0.98
N ASN A 649 -13.70 7.45 0.19
CA ASN A 649 -13.96 8.68 0.96
C ASN A 649 -13.46 9.90 0.18
N TYR A 650 -12.21 9.90 -0.25
CA TYR A 650 -11.59 11.00 -1.00
C TYR A 650 -12.23 11.22 -2.38
N ALA A 651 -12.87 10.20 -2.98
CA ALA A 651 -13.58 10.33 -4.25
C ALA A 651 -15.03 10.83 -4.13
N GLY A 652 -15.49 11.11 -2.91
CA GLY A 652 -16.88 11.52 -2.66
C GLY A 652 -17.90 10.42 -2.94
N ARG A 653 -17.52 9.14 -2.83
CA ARG A 653 -18.42 7.99 -3.04
C ARG A 653 -19.15 7.58 -1.76
N ASP A 654 -19.45 8.57 -0.92
CA ASP A 654 -20.19 8.47 0.35
C ASP A 654 -19.59 7.54 1.44
N ARG A 655 -18.37 7.02 1.28
CA ARG A 655 -17.69 6.27 2.35
C ARG A 655 -17.50 7.17 3.59
N PRO A 656 -17.89 6.75 4.82
CA PRO A 656 -17.65 7.54 6.03
C PRO A 656 -16.16 7.71 6.31
N TYR A 657 -15.82 8.64 7.19
CA TYR A 657 -14.46 8.75 7.71
C TYR A 657 -14.37 7.87 8.95
N ASP A 658 -14.00 6.62 8.74
CA ASP A 658 -13.91 5.60 9.78
C ASP A 658 -12.48 5.11 9.97
N PHE A 659 -11.51 6.02 9.89
CA PHE A 659 -10.06 5.75 9.92
C PHE A 659 -9.37 6.25 11.20
N GLY A 660 -8.22 5.64 11.51
CA GLY A 660 -7.30 6.06 12.57
C GLY A 660 -7.74 5.64 13.96
N VAL A 661 -8.66 6.43 14.52
CA VAL A 661 -9.15 6.24 15.88
C VAL A 661 -9.87 4.89 16.05
N TYR A 662 -10.55 4.38 15.03
CA TYR A 662 -11.34 3.15 15.14
C TYR A 662 -10.51 1.87 14.96
N ALA A 663 -10.77 0.88 15.81
CA ALA A 663 -9.93 -0.28 15.99
C ALA A 663 -9.91 -1.24 14.80
N VAL A 664 -10.98 -1.27 14.01
CA VAL A 664 -11.02 -2.01 12.73
C VAL A 664 -9.95 -1.52 11.74
N THR A 665 -9.39 -0.32 11.92
CA THR A 665 -8.37 0.19 11.00
C THR A 665 -6.94 -0.15 11.42
N TRP A 666 -6.75 -0.61 12.66
CA TRP A 666 -5.43 -0.79 13.25
C TRP A 666 -4.62 -1.85 12.50
N PRO A 667 -3.34 -1.56 12.15
CA PRO A 667 -2.49 -2.53 11.48
C PRO A 667 -2.11 -3.68 12.42
N ALA A 668 -1.61 -4.78 11.84
CA ALA A 668 -1.26 -6.01 12.56
C ALA A 668 -0.28 -5.78 13.73
N GLY A 669 0.74 -4.94 13.51
CA GLY A 669 1.75 -4.57 14.51
C GLY A 669 1.31 -3.49 15.50
N ARG A 670 0.08 -2.95 15.34
CA ARG A 670 -0.42 -1.75 16.03
C ARG A 670 0.50 -0.53 15.80
N PHE A 671 0.41 0.49 16.64
CA PHE A 671 1.15 1.74 16.48
C PHE A 671 2.39 1.80 17.38
N ILE A 672 3.25 2.78 17.12
CA ILE A 672 4.52 3.03 17.80
C ILE A 672 4.35 3.20 19.31
N PHE A 673 3.23 3.77 19.76
CA PHE A 673 2.92 3.93 21.18
C PHE A 673 2.56 2.59 21.85
N ASP A 674 1.88 1.69 21.13
CA ASP A 674 1.61 0.33 21.60
C ASP A 674 2.93 -0.45 21.76
N ARG A 675 3.84 -0.32 20.78
CA ARG A 675 5.18 -0.91 20.83
C ARG A 675 6.02 -0.33 21.97
N ALA A 676 5.98 0.98 22.19
CA ALA A 676 6.69 1.63 23.29
C ALA A 676 6.22 1.12 24.66
N ILE A 677 4.91 0.92 24.86
CA ILE A 677 4.39 0.26 26.07
C ILE A 677 4.94 -1.15 26.20
N ALA A 678 4.89 -1.94 25.12
CA ALA A 678 5.36 -3.32 25.12
C ALA A 678 6.86 -3.46 25.42
N ASP A 679 7.68 -2.51 24.97
CA ASP A 679 9.13 -2.45 25.21
C ASP A 679 9.54 -1.74 26.48
N ASN A 680 8.58 -1.19 27.22
CA ASN A 680 8.86 -0.32 28.37
C ASN A 680 9.76 0.89 27.99
N VAL A 681 9.55 1.43 26.79
CA VAL A 681 10.16 2.67 26.31
C VAL A 681 9.27 3.83 26.75
N SER A 682 9.84 4.83 27.42
CA SER A 682 9.08 6.03 27.80
C SER A 682 8.74 6.84 26.56
N PHE A 683 7.48 7.28 26.46
CA PHE A 683 7.03 8.12 25.37
C PHE A 683 6.11 9.24 25.84
N PHE A 684 6.00 10.28 25.02
CA PHE A 684 4.94 11.27 25.10
C PHE A 684 4.47 11.66 23.69
N ASN A 685 3.15 11.68 23.49
CA ASN A 685 2.50 12.04 22.23
C ASN A 685 1.95 13.48 22.29
N TYR A 686 2.50 14.36 21.47
CA TYR A 686 2.01 15.72 21.27
C TYR A 686 1.19 15.77 19.96
N GLY A 687 -0.12 15.59 20.11
CA GLY A 687 -1.12 15.90 19.08
C GLY A 687 -1.47 14.83 18.05
N GLU A 688 -0.81 13.66 17.98
CA GLU A 688 -1.18 12.59 17.03
C GLU A 688 -2.43 11.83 17.50
N ALA A 689 -3.56 12.00 16.82
CA ALA A 689 -4.82 11.38 17.17
C ALA A 689 -5.14 10.12 16.35
N ILE A 690 -4.55 9.98 15.14
CA ILE A 690 -4.84 8.88 14.21
C ILE A 690 -4.23 7.55 14.69
N ALA A 691 -3.18 7.57 15.51
CA ALA A 691 -2.49 6.40 16.07
C ALA A 691 -3.29 5.59 17.13
N GLY A 692 -4.62 5.62 17.08
CA GLY A 692 -5.48 4.83 17.96
C GLY A 692 -5.40 5.24 19.43
N ASP A 693 -5.15 6.51 19.72
CA ASP A 693 -4.93 7.02 21.08
C ASP A 693 -6.16 7.70 21.67
N VAL A 694 -7.16 8.04 20.84
CA VAL A 694 -8.35 8.73 21.32
C VAL A 694 -9.33 7.72 21.94
N PRO A 695 -9.74 7.90 23.21
CA PRO A 695 -10.67 7.02 23.92
C PRO A 695 -12.13 7.26 23.52
N LEU A 696 -12.38 7.45 22.22
CA LEU A 696 -13.72 7.42 21.66
C LEU A 696 -14.35 6.04 21.87
N THR A 697 -15.67 6.04 22.06
CA THR A 697 -16.40 4.77 22.09
C THR A 697 -16.30 4.10 20.73
N ASP A 698 -15.91 2.83 20.76
CA ASP A 698 -15.79 1.98 19.58
C ASP A 698 -16.50 0.66 19.86
N LYS A 699 -17.35 0.23 18.91
CA LYS A 699 -18.09 -1.03 19.01
C LYS A 699 -17.19 -2.25 18.93
N ASP A 700 -16.01 -2.11 18.35
CA ASP A 700 -15.12 -3.24 18.12
C ASP A 700 -14.17 -3.46 19.30
N ARG A 701 -13.75 -2.42 20.04
CA ARG A 701 -12.76 -2.56 21.11
C ARG A 701 -13.23 -3.42 22.28
N THR A 702 -12.37 -4.36 22.71
CA THR A 702 -12.52 -5.06 23.99
C THR A 702 -12.27 -4.14 25.19
N PRO A 703 -12.70 -4.51 26.42
CA PRO A 703 -12.35 -3.76 27.63
C PRO A 703 -10.84 -3.58 27.83
N GLN A 704 -10.04 -4.58 27.42
CA GLN A 704 -8.58 -4.53 27.49
C GLN A 704 -8.00 -3.51 26.50
N GLU A 705 -8.50 -3.49 25.26
CA GLU A 705 -8.08 -2.50 24.27
C GLU A 705 -8.51 -1.08 24.67
N ASN A 706 -9.69 -0.91 25.25
CA ASN A 706 -10.09 0.37 25.83
C ASN A 706 -9.13 0.82 26.94
N ALA A 707 -8.68 -0.08 27.80
CA ALA A 707 -7.68 0.23 28.82
C ALA A 707 -6.31 0.58 28.21
N GLN A 708 -5.90 -0.07 27.12
CA GLN A 708 -4.67 0.26 26.39
C GLN A 708 -4.75 1.64 25.75
N VAL A 709 -5.85 1.98 25.08
CA VAL A 709 -6.08 3.32 24.52
C VAL A 709 -6.00 4.37 25.63
N GLN A 710 -6.64 4.14 26.77
CA GLN A 710 -6.56 5.03 27.93
C GLN A 710 -5.14 5.17 28.48
N GLN A 711 -4.34 4.09 28.48
CA GLN A 711 -2.95 4.13 28.91
C GLN A 711 -2.07 4.97 27.97
N LYS A 712 -2.31 4.90 26.65
CA LYS A 712 -1.63 5.74 25.66
C LYS A 712 -2.04 7.20 25.78
N PHE A 713 -3.34 7.45 25.88
CA PHE A 713 -3.92 8.76 26.09
C PHE A 713 -3.42 9.46 27.36
N ALA A 714 -3.21 8.72 28.45
CA ALA A 714 -2.63 9.29 29.68
C ALA A 714 -1.18 9.78 29.52
N LYS A 715 -0.53 9.46 28.39
CA LYS A 715 0.82 9.90 28.01
C LYS A 715 0.79 10.78 26.75
N SER A 716 -0.32 11.47 26.52
CA SER A 716 -0.45 12.43 25.42
C SER A 716 -0.91 13.81 25.90
N ASP A 717 -0.71 14.80 25.04
CA ASP A 717 -1.46 16.05 25.03
C ASP A 717 -2.10 16.19 23.64
N LEU A 718 -3.43 16.04 23.60
CA LEU A 718 -4.24 16.14 22.38
C LEU A 718 -5.14 17.38 22.38
N GLY A 719 -4.89 18.32 23.29
CA GLY A 719 -5.50 19.66 23.30
C GLY A 719 -6.56 19.88 24.38
N SER A 720 -6.98 21.14 24.53
CA SER A 720 -7.93 21.60 25.54
C SER A 720 -9.28 20.89 25.45
N GLY A 721 -9.77 20.34 26.56
CA GLY A 721 -11.05 19.61 26.64
C GLY A 721 -10.93 18.10 26.48
N VAL A 722 -9.70 17.58 26.49
CA VAL A 722 -9.31 16.18 26.34
C VAL A 722 -8.52 15.82 27.60
N SER A 723 -9.12 15.03 28.52
CA SER A 723 -8.68 14.90 29.92
C SER A 723 -7.16 14.66 30.12
N GLY A 724 -6.39 15.68 30.52
CA GLY A 724 -4.93 15.63 30.68
C GLY A 724 -4.37 16.65 31.68
N PRO A 725 -3.07 16.61 32.02
CA PRO A 725 -2.50 17.44 33.09
C PRO A 725 -2.25 18.92 32.73
N LEU A 726 -2.16 19.28 31.43
CA LEU A 726 -1.94 20.66 30.96
C LEU A 726 -2.80 21.05 29.73
N GLU A 727 -3.36 20.07 29.01
CA GLU A 727 -4.35 20.19 27.91
C GLU A 727 -4.12 21.41 26.99
N CYS A 728 -2.91 21.63 26.50
CA CYS A 728 -2.57 22.85 25.75
C CYS A 728 -2.09 22.62 24.32
N TYR A 729 -1.97 21.37 23.85
CA TYR A 729 -1.42 21.06 22.53
C TYR A 729 -2.54 20.71 21.53
N PRO A 730 -2.98 21.62 20.65
CA PRO A 730 -4.00 21.28 19.66
C PRO A 730 -3.58 20.07 18.80
N ASN A 731 -4.44 19.07 18.67
CA ASN A 731 -4.13 17.84 17.92
C ASN A 731 -3.99 18.05 16.41
N ASP A 732 -3.57 17.01 15.70
CA ASP A 732 -3.42 16.93 14.24
C ASP A 732 -4.68 17.38 13.46
N ALA A 733 -5.88 17.18 14.01
CA ALA A 733 -7.13 17.65 13.40
C ALA A 733 -7.28 19.19 13.42
N SER A 734 -6.53 19.89 14.27
CA SER A 734 -6.65 21.34 14.53
C SER A 734 -5.76 22.21 13.61
N ILE A 735 -6.21 22.45 12.37
CA ILE A 735 -5.46 23.27 11.38
C ILE A 735 -5.92 24.72 11.39
N GLY A 736 -5.07 25.61 11.91
CA GLY A 736 -5.31 27.05 12.05
C GLY A 736 -6.41 27.44 13.04
N LYS A 737 -7.24 26.48 13.46
CA LYS A 737 -8.19 26.56 14.56
C LYS A 737 -8.31 25.22 15.23
N ASP A 738 -8.55 25.23 16.53
CA ASP A 738 -8.82 24.02 17.27
C ASP A 738 -10.22 23.46 16.99
N VAL A 739 -10.30 22.17 16.69
CA VAL A 739 -11.56 21.52 16.31
C VAL A 739 -12.54 21.38 17.49
N ILE A 740 -12.06 21.45 18.74
CA ILE A 740 -12.85 21.28 19.96
C ILE A 740 -13.33 22.65 20.45
N ASN A 741 -12.40 23.57 20.74
CA ASN A 741 -12.70 24.84 21.41
C ASN A 741 -12.84 26.02 20.44
N GLN A 742 -12.50 25.84 19.16
CA GLN A 742 -12.60 26.83 18.08
C GLN A 742 -11.69 28.06 18.21
N GLN A 743 -10.73 28.04 19.16
CA GLN A 743 -9.69 29.05 19.29
C GLN A 743 -8.72 29.00 18.10
N GLU A 744 -7.97 30.08 17.87
CA GLU A 744 -6.93 30.05 16.86
C GLU A 744 -5.74 29.25 17.37
N ALA A 745 -5.36 28.22 16.60
CA ALA A 745 -4.19 27.41 16.89
C ALA A 745 -3.03 27.88 16.01
N TYR A 746 -1.86 28.07 16.60
CA TYR A 746 -0.58 28.29 15.95
C TYR A 746 0.34 27.10 16.25
N ASP A 747 1.19 26.73 15.29
CA ASP A 747 2.27 25.80 15.56
C ASP A 747 3.38 26.51 16.35
N SER A 748 3.67 27.78 16.00
CA SER A 748 4.65 28.61 16.70
C SER A 748 4.08 29.33 17.91
N SER A 749 4.97 30.01 18.67
CA SER A 749 4.54 31.04 19.61
C SER A 749 3.67 32.07 18.89
N PRO A 750 2.52 32.50 19.45
CA PRO A 750 1.62 33.41 18.76
C PRO A 750 2.33 34.75 18.50
N PRO A 751 2.33 35.23 17.24
CA PRO A 751 2.94 36.51 16.90
C PRO A 751 2.24 37.69 17.59
N PRO A 752 2.92 38.84 17.79
CA PRO A 752 2.28 40.05 18.29
C PRO A 752 1.03 40.42 17.48
N GLY A 753 -0.09 40.62 18.18
CA GLY A 753 -1.40 40.90 17.56
C GLY A 753 -2.24 39.67 17.24
N ALA A 754 -1.77 38.45 17.56
CA ALA A 754 -2.62 37.26 17.55
C ALA A 754 -3.80 37.43 18.53
N PRO A 755 -4.98 36.85 18.26
CA PRO A 755 -6.12 36.94 19.17
C PRO A 755 -5.78 36.48 20.59
N MET A 756 -6.35 37.15 21.59
CA MET A 756 -6.22 36.75 22.99
C MET A 756 -6.76 35.33 23.18
N GLY A 757 -6.00 34.47 23.85
CA GLY A 757 -6.34 33.06 24.02
C GLY A 757 -6.06 32.20 22.79
N SER A 758 -5.18 32.62 21.87
CA SER A 758 -4.67 31.71 20.83
C SER A 758 -3.82 30.60 21.46
N GLU A 759 -3.98 29.38 20.95
CA GLU A 759 -3.21 28.21 21.35
C GLU A 759 -1.90 28.11 20.57
N SER A 760 -0.92 27.42 21.15
CA SER A 760 0.45 27.36 20.65
C SER A 760 1.08 26.01 20.93
N ARG A 761 1.36 25.25 19.86
CA ARG A 761 2.02 23.94 19.97
C ARG A 761 3.45 24.06 20.49
N SER A 762 4.24 25.01 19.98
CA SER A 762 5.63 25.19 20.42
C SER A 762 5.74 25.69 21.86
N ASP A 763 4.84 26.58 22.32
CA ASP A 763 4.86 27.03 23.72
C ASP A 763 4.43 25.93 24.68
N CYS A 764 3.40 25.16 24.29
CA CYS A 764 2.95 24.01 25.06
C CYS A 764 4.07 22.95 25.14
N PHE A 765 4.68 22.58 24.01
CA PHE A 765 5.83 21.67 23.99
C PHE A 765 6.96 22.16 24.89
N LYS A 766 7.34 23.45 24.77
CA LYS A 766 8.37 24.06 25.61
C LYS A 766 8.05 23.93 27.10
N GLN A 767 6.82 24.24 27.51
CA GLN A 767 6.39 24.11 28.89
C GLN A 767 6.52 22.66 29.39
N HIS A 768 6.07 21.69 28.60
CA HIS A 768 6.18 20.27 28.93
C HIS A 768 7.64 19.82 29.02
N LEU A 769 8.46 20.16 28.03
CA LEU A 769 9.85 19.76 27.98
C LEU A 769 10.63 20.34 29.17
N GLN A 770 10.40 21.61 29.52
CA GLN A 770 11.04 22.24 30.68
C GLN A 770 10.65 21.56 31.99
N ALA A 771 9.38 21.19 32.16
CA ALA A 771 8.94 20.41 33.31
C ALA A 771 9.64 19.05 33.37
N GLN A 772 9.69 18.33 32.24
CA GLN A 772 10.34 17.03 32.12
C GLN A 772 11.85 17.09 32.36
N ILE A 773 12.54 18.14 31.91
CA ILE A 773 13.97 18.36 32.19
C ILE A 773 14.16 18.58 33.69
N ALA A 774 13.34 19.44 34.32
CA ALA A 774 13.44 19.73 35.74
C ALA A 774 13.20 18.49 36.63
N SER A 775 12.36 17.56 36.18
CA SER A 775 12.10 16.28 36.86
C SER A 775 12.97 15.11 36.37
N ASN A 776 13.90 15.33 35.44
CA ASN A 776 14.70 14.30 34.79
C ASN A 776 13.85 13.14 34.22
N SER A 777 12.77 13.50 33.54
CA SER A 777 11.75 12.57 33.02
C SER A 777 11.45 12.80 31.54
N VAL A 778 12.40 13.36 30.77
CA VAL A 778 12.26 13.48 29.31
C VAL A 778 12.08 12.08 28.72
N PRO A 779 10.98 11.82 27.98
CA PRO A 779 10.75 10.51 27.38
C PRO A 779 11.82 10.14 26.36
N ALA A 780 12.05 8.84 26.16
CA ALA A 780 12.92 8.36 25.10
C ALA A 780 12.31 8.63 23.70
N LEU A 781 10.98 8.55 23.56
CA LEU A 781 10.25 8.91 22.34
C LEU A 781 9.33 10.11 22.59
N ASN A 782 9.50 11.18 21.82
CA ASN A 782 8.59 12.32 21.81
C ASN A 782 8.04 12.45 20.39
N TYR A 783 6.75 12.21 20.19
CA TYR A 783 6.09 12.35 18.90
C TYR A 783 5.36 13.69 18.85
N LEU A 784 5.59 14.52 17.84
CA LEU A 784 4.98 15.85 17.72
C LEU A 784 4.35 16.01 16.34
N VAL A 785 3.17 16.62 16.28
CA VAL A 785 2.57 17.07 15.01
C VAL A 785 2.63 18.59 14.88
N LEU A 786 2.97 19.09 13.70
CA LEU A 786 2.94 20.51 13.34
C LEU A 786 2.17 20.66 12.02
N PRO A 787 0.83 20.71 12.04
CA PRO A 787 0.01 20.57 10.84
C PRO A 787 -0.33 21.89 10.14
N SER A 788 0.14 23.04 10.63
CA SER A 788 -0.30 24.34 10.07
C SER A 788 0.21 24.59 8.66
N ASP A 789 1.25 23.88 8.19
CA ASP A 789 1.64 23.91 6.79
C ASP A 789 0.70 23.16 5.86
N HIS A 790 -0.36 22.49 6.34
CA HIS A 790 -1.53 22.18 5.52
C HIS A 790 -2.14 23.47 4.93
N THR A 791 -2.20 24.53 5.74
CA THR A 791 -2.81 25.83 5.43
C THR A 791 -4.34 25.83 5.35
N GLN A 792 -4.93 27.03 5.32
CA GLN A 792 -6.35 27.25 5.01
C GLN A 792 -6.54 27.91 3.64
N ILE A 793 -5.50 27.83 2.79
CA ILE A 793 -5.51 28.25 1.40
C ILE A 793 -5.94 29.73 1.26
N LEU A 794 -6.91 30.08 0.41
CA LEU A 794 -7.37 31.45 0.13
C LEU A 794 -8.68 31.81 0.87
N SER A 795 -9.03 31.04 1.89
CA SER A 795 -10.26 31.19 2.67
C SER A 795 -10.37 32.60 3.28
N PRO A 796 -11.38 33.41 2.92
CA PRO A 796 -11.51 34.78 3.43
C PRO A 796 -11.51 34.85 4.96
N GLY A 797 -10.71 35.77 5.52
CA GLY A 797 -10.59 35.97 6.97
C GLY A 797 -9.72 34.92 7.70
N ARG A 798 -9.28 33.86 7.00
CA ARG A 798 -8.29 32.90 7.51
C ARG A 798 -6.87 33.38 7.25
N ARG A 799 -5.90 32.83 7.99
CA ARG A 799 -4.48 33.16 7.80
C ARG A 799 -4.04 32.76 6.39
N THR A 800 -3.17 33.56 5.78
CA THR A 800 -2.68 33.30 4.41
C THR A 800 -1.77 32.06 4.39
N PRO A 801 -1.58 31.39 3.24
CA PRO A 801 -0.65 30.26 3.15
C PRO A 801 0.78 30.63 3.53
N LYS A 802 1.23 31.83 3.14
CA LYS A 802 2.56 32.34 3.53
C LYS A 802 2.68 32.47 5.04
N ALA A 803 1.65 32.99 5.71
CA ALA A 803 1.64 33.14 7.16
C ALA A 803 1.67 31.78 7.88
N MET A 804 0.85 30.83 7.43
CA MET A 804 0.74 29.50 8.05
C MET A 804 1.97 28.62 7.83
N VAL A 805 2.60 28.68 6.64
CA VAL A 805 3.86 27.96 6.41
C VAL A 805 5.04 28.64 7.13
N ALA A 806 5.07 29.97 7.18
CA ALA A 806 6.12 30.68 7.91
C ALA A 806 6.06 30.42 9.43
N GLU A 807 4.86 30.38 10.03
CA GLU A 807 4.73 30.08 11.45
C GLU A 807 4.98 28.59 11.75
N ASN A 808 4.57 27.66 10.89
CA ASN A 808 4.96 26.26 10.99
C ASN A 808 6.50 26.07 10.93
N ASP A 809 7.18 26.74 9.99
CA ASP A 809 8.64 26.75 9.90
C ASP A 809 9.30 27.37 11.14
N TYR A 810 8.71 28.43 11.69
CA TYR A 810 9.18 29.04 12.93
C TYR A 810 9.03 28.08 14.10
N ALA A 811 7.92 27.35 14.19
CA ALA A 811 7.69 26.32 15.20
C ALA A 811 8.75 25.22 15.14
N LEU A 812 9.09 24.72 13.94
CA LEU A 812 10.21 23.79 13.75
C LEU A 812 11.51 24.38 14.33
N GLY A 813 11.81 25.63 14.00
CA GLY A 813 12.97 26.34 14.55
C GLY A 813 12.94 26.45 16.08
N GLN A 814 11.79 26.76 16.66
CA GLN A 814 11.58 26.92 18.11
C GLN A 814 11.71 25.59 18.86
N VAL A 815 11.19 24.50 18.31
CA VAL A 815 11.35 23.14 18.87
C VAL A 815 12.83 22.74 18.88
N VAL A 816 13.54 22.92 17.75
CA VAL A 816 14.98 22.62 17.67
C VAL A 816 15.78 23.52 18.62
N GLN A 817 15.43 24.81 18.70
CA GLN A 817 16.06 25.75 19.65
C GLN A 817 15.87 25.30 21.09
N GLU A 818 14.63 24.98 21.50
CA GLU A 818 14.35 24.58 22.88
C GLU A 818 15.18 23.34 23.24
N ILE A 819 15.12 22.28 22.44
CA ILE A 819 15.89 21.04 22.68
C ILE A 819 17.38 21.32 22.74
N SER A 820 17.92 22.07 21.77
CA SER A 820 19.37 22.30 21.64
C SER A 820 19.93 23.31 22.65
N SER A 821 19.08 24.09 23.32
CA SER A 821 19.48 25.04 24.37
C SER A 821 19.87 24.36 25.69
N HIS A 822 19.46 23.09 25.89
CA HIS A 822 19.77 22.29 27.07
C HIS A 822 20.91 21.31 26.75
N ALA A 823 22.16 21.70 27.03
CA ALA A 823 23.35 20.96 26.58
C ALA A 823 23.37 19.45 26.97
N SER A 824 22.86 19.10 28.16
CA SER A 824 22.78 17.70 28.63
C SER A 824 21.76 16.88 27.86
N LEU A 825 20.62 17.48 27.48
CA LEU A 825 19.63 16.85 26.62
C LEU A 825 20.16 16.77 25.19
N TRP A 826 20.62 17.89 24.63
CA TRP A 826 21.05 18.00 23.23
C TRP A 826 22.14 17.00 22.86
N ALA A 827 23.11 16.78 23.75
CA ALA A 827 24.19 15.80 23.56
C ALA A 827 23.68 14.37 23.28
N HIS A 828 22.44 14.06 23.67
CA HIS A 828 21.80 12.76 23.55
C HIS A 828 20.51 12.76 22.70
N SER A 829 20.27 13.83 21.94
CA SER A 829 19.06 13.98 21.14
C SER A 829 19.26 13.66 19.66
N LEU A 830 18.22 13.07 19.08
CA LEU A 830 17.99 12.99 17.64
C LEU A 830 16.62 13.57 17.34
N ILE A 831 16.56 14.55 16.44
CA ILE A 831 15.31 15.11 15.94
C ILE A 831 15.14 14.64 14.49
N LEU A 832 14.02 13.99 14.21
CA LEU A 832 13.63 13.52 12.88
C LEU A 832 12.37 14.26 12.46
N VAL A 833 12.33 14.76 11.23
CA VAL A 833 11.20 15.53 10.72
C VAL A 833 10.82 14.99 9.34
N VAL A 834 9.53 14.72 9.14
CA VAL A 834 8.94 14.32 7.85
C VAL A 834 7.59 15.01 7.65
N GLU A 835 7.14 15.07 6.41
CA GLU A 835 5.71 15.25 6.09
C GLU A 835 4.99 13.89 6.19
N ASP A 836 3.70 13.87 6.50
CA ASP A 836 2.87 12.65 6.50
C ASP A 836 2.56 12.13 5.09
N ASP A 837 2.49 13.02 4.09
CA ASP A 837 2.45 12.70 2.67
C ASP A 837 3.09 13.82 1.81
N SER A 838 3.06 13.64 0.48
CA SER A 838 3.58 14.61 -0.50
C SER A 838 2.52 15.54 -1.11
N GLN A 839 1.26 15.41 -0.73
CA GLN A 839 0.10 16.03 -1.35
C GLN A 839 0.02 15.74 -2.87
N ASP A 840 -0.62 16.65 -3.63
CA ASP A 840 -0.52 16.79 -5.07
C ASP A 840 0.64 17.75 -5.42
N GLY A 841 1.61 17.94 -4.52
CA GLY A 841 2.76 18.77 -4.82
C GLY A 841 3.49 18.28 -6.07
N ALA A 842 4.00 19.21 -6.87
CA ALA A 842 4.80 18.88 -8.04
C ALA A 842 6.23 18.54 -7.61
N ASP A 843 6.72 17.36 -7.99
CA ASP A 843 8.13 16.98 -7.84
C ASP A 843 8.68 16.44 -9.15
N HIS A 844 9.91 16.84 -9.48
CA HIS A 844 10.53 16.52 -10.75
C HIS A 844 11.15 15.12 -10.83
N LEU A 845 11.28 14.41 -9.71
CA LEU A 845 11.82 13.03 -9.62
C LEU A 845 10.72 12.00 -9.41
N ASP A 846 9.96 12.13 -8.33
CA ASP A 846 8.83 11.24 -8.02
C ASP A 846 7.81 11.97 -7.14
N ALA A 847 6.53 11.78 -7.45
CA ALA A 847 5.44 12.45 -6.75
C ALA A 847 5.40 12.17 -5.24
N HIS A 848 6.02 11.11 -4.73
CA HIS A 848 6.06 10.79 -3.29
C HIS A 848 7.16 11.54 -2.51
N ARG A 849 8.02 12.30 -3.18
CA ARG A 849 9.22 12.85 -2.55
C ARG A 849 8.88 14.04 -1.64
N ILE A 850 9.31 13.97 -0.39
CA ILE A 850 9.00 14.94 0.68
C ILE A 850 10.27 15.61 1.23
N PRO A 851 10.19 16.82 1.81
CA PRO A 851 11.27 17.35 2.63
C PRO A 851 11.38 16.53 3.92
N ALA A 852 12.61 16.35 4.40
CA ALA A 852 12.87 15.65 5.64
C ALA A 852 14.17 16.14 6.29
N PHE A 853 14.28 15.98 7.61
CA PHE A 853 15.43 16.46 8.37
C PHE A 853 15.91 15.44 9.40
N ALA A 854 17.23 15.28 9.50
CA ALA A 854 17.90 14.58 10.59
C ALA A 854 18.82 15.56 11.33
N ILE A 855 18.44 15.91 12.55
CA ILE A 855 19.05 16.99 13.34
C ILE A 855 19.56 16.41 14.65
N SER A 856 20.87 16.44 14.87
CA SER A 856 21.52 15.85 16.04
C SER A 856 22.95 16.37 16.15
N PRO A 857 23.61 16.37 17.33
CA PRO A 857 25.06 16.54 17.40
C PRO A 857 25.82 15.59 16.49
N PHE A 858 25.27 14.41 16.23
CA PHE A 858 25.87 13.37 15.38
C PHE A 858 25.53 13.52 13.88
N ALA A 859 24.59 14.38 13.50
CA ALA A 859 24.22 14.55 12.10
C ALA A 859 25.32 15.25 11.31
N LYS A 860 25.64 14.76 10.10
CA LYS A 860 26.78 15.24 9.29
C LYS A 860 26.58 16.71 8.91
N GLN A 861 27.46 17.58 9.39
CA GLN A 861 27.34 19.02 9.16
C GLN A 861 27.49 19.36 7.67
N GLY A 862 26.48 20.04 7.10
CA GLY A 862 26.48 20.56 5.72
C GLY A 862 26.54 19.53 4.59
N ALA A 863 26.41 18.23 4.89
CA ALA A 863 26.45 17.17 3.89
C ALA A 863 25.23 17.20 2.96
N VAL A 864 25.36 16.61 1.77
CA VAL A 864 24.22 16.30 0.89
C VAL A 864 24.13 14.78 0.82
N VAL A 865 22.96 14.23 1.16
CA VAL A 865 22.72 12.79 1.24
C VAL A 865 21.69 12.40 0.20
N HIS A 866 22.18 11.67 -0.82
CA HIS A 866 21.38 11.09 -1.90
C HIS A 866 20.94 9.66 -1.60
N THR A 867 21.24 9.14 -0.40
CA THR A 867 20.77 7.84 0.05
C THR A 867 19.26 7.89 0.21
N ARG A 868 18.58 6.91 -0.38
CA ARG A 868 17.12 6.85 -0.41
C ARG A 868 16.53 6.36 0.92
N TYR A 869 15.56 7.10 1.47
CA TYR A 869 14.84 6.79 2.71
C TYR A 869 13.32 6.93 2.55
N ASP A 870 12.56 6.35 3.49
CA ASP A 870 11.10 6.44 3.67
C ASP A 870 10.72 6.57 5.16
N PHE A 871 9.42 6.53 5.45
CA PHE A 871 8.86 6.38 6.78
C PHE A 871 9.40 5.17 7.54
N ALA A 872 9.47 3.99 6.93
CA ALA A 872 10.04 2.81 7.59
C ALA A 872 11.53 2.99 7.98
N SER A 873 12.29 3.75 7.19
CA SER A 873 13.70 4.10 7.41
C SER A 873 13.83 5.09 8.57
N VAL A 874 12.95 6.07 8.64
CA VAL A 874 12.85 7.05 9.74
C VAL A 874 12.45 6.35 11.04
N ILE A 875 11.43 5.49 11.00
CA ILE A 875 10.97 4.68 12.14
C ILE A 875 12.07 3.73 12.61
N ARG A 876 12.75 3.06 11.68
CA ARG A 876 13.87 2.19 12.05
C ARG A 876 15.03 2.96 12.66
N THR A 877 15.25 4.20 12.22
CA THR A 877 16.28 5.09 12.76
C THR A 877 15.98 5.52 14.19
N LEU A 878 14.72 5.79 14.53
CA LEU A 878 14.33 6.12 15.91
C LEU A 878 14.31 4.91 16.83
N GLU A 879 13.94 3.73 16.34
CA GLU A 879 13.80 2.51 17.13
C GLU A 879 15.11 2.06 17.77
N ILE A 880 16.15 2.00 16.93
CA ILE A 880 17.43 1.41 17.29
C ILE A 880 18.02 2.05 18.56
N PRO A 881 18.26 3.38 18.63
CA PRO A 881 18.94 3.98 19.78
C PRO A 881 18.12 3.96 21.08
N ILE A 882 16.79 3.91 21.00
CA ILE A 882 15.91 3.90 22.18
C ILE A 882 15.54 2.48 22.64
N GLY A 883 16.01 1.44 21.93
CA GLY A 883 15.78 0.04 22.28
C GLY A 883 14.37 -0.45 21.97
N MET A 884 13.69 0.17 21.01
CA MET A 884 12.37 -0.26 20.57
C MET A 884 12.50 -1.35 19.49
N HIS A 885 11.71 -2.41 19.61
CA HIS A 885 11.63 -3.47 18.61
C HIS A 885 10.78 -3.00 17.41
N PRO A 886 11.07 -3.50 16.19
CA PRO A 886 10.25 -3.19 15.02
C PRO A 886 8.82 -3.69 15.21
N MET A 887 7.86 -2.97 14.62
CA MET A 887 6.44 -3.30 14.67
C MET A 887 6.05 -4.36 13.65
N ASN A 888 6.74 -4.41 12.50
CA ASN A 888 6.38 -5.28 11.37
C ASN A 888 7.61 -5.60 10.49
N ILE A 889 7.41 -6.21 9.31
CA ILE A 889 8.54 -6.53 8.41
C ILE A 889 9.15 -5.31 7.71
N PHE A 890 8.40 -4.22 7.54
CA PHE A 890 8.82 -3.05 6.76
C PHE A 890 9.90 -2.27 7.51
N ASP A 891 9.65 -1.87 8.76
CA ASP A 891 10.64 -1.23 9.63
C ASP A 891 11.78 -2.19 10.00
N ALA A 892 11.50 -3.46 10.27
CA ALA A 892 12.54 -4.47 10.57
C ALA A 892 13.58 -4.62 9.45
N LEU A 893 13.17 -4.45 8.19
CA LEU A 893 14.03 -4.60 7.00
C LEU A 893 14.49 -3.26 6.40
N ALA A 894 13.97 -2.13 6.89
CA ALA A 894 14.26 -0.81 6.37
C ALA A 894 15.76 -0.46 6.46
N THR A 895 16.19 0.44 5.58
CA THR A 895 17.54 1.01 5.59
C THR A 895 17.58 2.19 6.57
N PRO A 896 18.23 2.09 7.74
CA PRO A 896 18.29 3.20 8.68
C PRO A 896 19.09 4.37 8.09
N MET A 897 18.90 5.58 8.63
CA MET A 897 19.52 6.83 8.15
C MET A 897 21.00 6.96 8.52
N TYR A 898 21.77 5.89 8.35
CA TYR A 898 23.19 5.84 8.68
C TYR A 898 24.00 6.91 7.94
N ASP A 899 23.71 7.15 6.65
CA ASP A 899 24.46 8.11 5.85
C ASP A 899 24.19 9.57 6.26
N ALA A 900 23.11 9.84 7.00
CA ALA A 900 22.86 11.16 7.59
C ALA A 900 23.67 11.41 8.87
N LEU A 901 24.23 10.37 9.49
CA LEU A 901 24.84 10.42 10.82
C LEU A 901 26.35 10.10 10.78
N SER A 902 27.07 10.58 11.78
CA SER A 902 28.49 10.39 11.98
C SER A 902 28.78 9.76 13.33
N SER A 903 29.90 9.05 13.44
CA SER A 903 30.28 8.33 14.66
C SER A 903 30.64 9.25 15.83
N THR A 904 31.06 10.47 15.52
CA THR A 904 31.54 11.50 16.46
C THR A 904 30.67 12.74 16.36
N PRO A 905 30.25 13.35 17.48
CA PRO A 905 29.45 14.56 17.41
C PRO A 905 30.27 15.70 16.78
N SER A 906 29.69 16.35 15.78
CA SER A 906 30.27 17.50 15.08
C SER A 906 29.35 18.72 15.08
N ASN A 907 28.11 18.58 15.55
CA ASN A 907 27.07 19.59 15.45
C ASN A 907 26.46 20.00 16.81
N SER A 908 27.30 20.11 17.84
CA SER A 908 26.88 20.29 19.24
C SER A 908 26.45 21.72 19.63
N ALA A 909 26.66 22.73 18.79
CA ALA A 909 26.21 24.10 19.11
C ALA A 909 24.68 24.15 19.27
N PRO A 910 24.12 25.04 20.10
CA PRO A 910 22.68 25.28 20.10
C PRO A 910 22.23 25.87 18.75
N TYR A 911 20.97 25.65 18.38
CA TYR A 911 20.32 26.33 17.26
C TYR A 911 19.54 27.54 17.78
N THR A 912 19.50 28.61 17.00
CA THR A 912 18.66 29.78 17.29
C THR A 912 17.61 29.88 16.20
N ALA A 913 16.35 29.82 16.60
CA ALA A 913 15.21 29.94 15.71
C ALA A 913 15.25 31.29 14.99
N ILE A 914 15.05 31.26 13.69
CA ILE A 914 15.01 32.45 12.85
C ILE A 914 13.55 32.88 12.78
N THR A 915 13.22 34.04 13.36
CA THR A 915 11.89 34.62 13.21
C THR A 915 11.66 34.98 11.74
N PRO A 916 10.61 34.46 11.08
CA PRO A 916 10.31 34.78 9.71
C PRO A 916 10.04 36.28 9.52
N SER A 917 10.43 36.83 8.36
CA SER A 917 10.06 38.20 7.99
C SER A 917 8.61 38.33 7.51
N ILE A 918 7.90 37.20 7.38
CA ILE A 918 6.49 37.14 6.96
C ILE A 918 5.61 37.53 8.14
N ASP A 919 4.60 38.38 7.89
CA ASP A 919 3.54 38.62 8.88
C ASP A 919 2.71 37.35 9.08
N MET A 920 2.96 36.67 10.20
CA MET A 920 2.31 35.41 10.57
C MET A 920 0.83 35.60 10.98
N ASN A 921 0.37 36.84 11.16
CA ASN A 921 -1.04 37.19 11.37
C ASN A 921 -1.77 37.58 10.07
N ALA A 922 -1.06 37.65 8.93
CA ALA A 922 -1.65 38.08 7.68
C ALA A 922 -2.83 37.21 7.28
N ARG A 923 -3.98 37.84 6.99
CA ARG A 923 -5.23 37.16 6.62
C ARG A 923 -5.57 37.36 5.16
N ASN A 924 -6.20 36.34 4.58
CA ASN A 924 -6.78 36.40 3.25
C ASN A 924 -7.87 37.47 3.20
N PRO A 925 -7.77 38.46 2.29
CA PRO A 925 -8.79 39.50 2.18
C PRO A 925 -10.11 38.90 1.68
N ASN A 926 -11.23 39.46 2.15
CA ASN A 926 -12.55 39.18 1.58
C ASN A 926 -12.74 39.97 0.26
N SER A 927 -11.87 39.72 -0.72
CA SER A 927 -11.91 40.34 -2.04
C SER A 927 -12.87 39.61 -2.99
N SER A 928 -13.32 40.27 -4.06
CA SER A 928 -14.10 39.63 -5.12
C SER A 928 -13.35 38.47 -5.78
N THR A 929 -12.02 38.55 -5.84
CA THR A 929 -11.15 37.51 -6.36
C THR A 929 -11.09 36.29 -5.45
N ASN A 930 -10.87 36.47 -4.14
CA ASN A 930 -10.83 35.34 -3.21
C ASN A 930 -12.20 34.66 -3.08
N ARG A 931 -13.29 35.44 -3.01
CA ARG A 931 -14.65 34.87 -3.06
C ARG A 931 -14.93 34.09 -4.33
N ARG A 932 -14.36 34.51 -5.47
CA ARG A 932 -14.50 33.79 -6.74
C ARG A 932 -13.67 32.50 -6.75
N LEU A 933 -12.43 32.54 -6.27
CA LEU A 933 -11.51 31.39 -6.23
C LEU A 933 -11.96 30.31 -5.23
N MET A 934 -12.56 30.72 -4.11
CA MET A 934 -13.06 29.82 -3.04
C MET A 934 -14.51 29.37 -3.22
N ARG A 935 -15.18 29.74 -4.32
CA ARG A 935 -16.58 29.36 -4.54
C ARG A 935 -16.68 27.83 -4.69
N GLY A 936 -17.41 27.19 -3.79
CA GLY A 936 -17.61 25.73 -3.80
C GLY A 936 -16.47 24.92 -3.18
N VAL A 937 -15.49 25.58 -2.54
CA VAL A 937 -14.39 24.91 -1.83
C VAL A 937 -14.78 24.73 -0.36
N ASN A 938 -14.80 23.50 0.14
CA ASN A 938 -15.12 23.20 1.53
C ASN A 938 -13.84 23.09 2.37
N VAL A 939 -13.61 24.04 3.26
CA VAL A 939 -12.48 24.09 4.20
C VAL A 939 -12.93 23.85 5.66
N SER A 940 -14.14 23.33 5.87
CA SER A 940 -14.68 23.16 7.21
C SER A 940 -14.11 21.97 7.98
N SER A 941 -13.40 21.07 7.30
CA SER A 941 -12.80 19.85 7.85
C SER A 941 -11.59 19.48 6.99
N LEU A 942 -10.63 18.77 7.60
CA LEU A 942 -9.42 18.31 6.93
C LEU A 942 -9.73 17.45 5.72
N ASP A 943 -8.90 17.62 4.70
CA ASP A 943 -8.91 16.89 3.43
C ASP A 943 -10.24 16.87 2.67
N GLN A 944 -11.15 17.80 3.00
CA GLN A 944 -12.36 18.06 2.23
C GLN A 944 -12.10 18.91 0.99
N VAL A 945 -11.01 19.70 1.01
CA VAL A 945 -10.52 20.34 -0.20
C VAL A 945 -9.77 19.32 -0.99
N THR A 946 -10.18 19.16 -2.23
CA THR A 946 -9.50 18.25 -3.13
C THR A 946 -8.06 18.73 -3.30
N GLN A 947 -7.12 17.80 -3.19
CA GLN A 947 -5.71 18.12 -3.02
C GLN A 947 -5.16 19.07 -4.11
N LYS A 948 -5.57 18.83 -5.34
CA LYS A 948 -5.34 19.73 -6.46
C LYS A 948 -5.88 21.14 -6.31
N LYS A 949 -7.11 21.30 -5.80
CA LYS A 949 -7.71 22.63 -5.60
C LYS A 949 -6.90 23.40 -4.56
N MET A 950 -6.36 22.69 -3.59
CA MET A 950 -5.44 23.21 -2.61
C MET A 950 -4.14 23.68 -3.26
N ASP A 951 -3.44 22.84 -4.04
CA ASP A 951 -2.20 23.23 -4.73
C ASP A 951 -2.38 24.37 -5.76
N GLU A 952 -3.49 24.40 -6.52
CA GLU A 952 -3.84 25.52 -7.42
C GLU A 952 -3.85 26.86 -6.66
N LEU A 953 -4.60 26.86 -5.57
CA LEU A 953 -4.85 28.07 -4.80
C LEU A 953 -3.61 28.45 -3.99
N LEU A 954 -2.79 27.47 -3.55
CA LEU A 954 -1.47 27.70 -2.95
C LEU A 954 -0.54 28.39 -3.94
N TRP A 955 -0.39 27.86 -5.17
CA TRP A 955 0.43 28.50 -6.20
C TRP A 955 0.01 29.95 -6.45
N LYS A 956 -1.30 30.19 -6.58
CA LYS A 956 -1.85 31.55 -6.75
C LYS A 956 -1.63 32.45 -5.55
N ALA A 957 -1.67 31.90 -4.33
CA ALA A 957 -1.38 32.63 -3.11
C ALA A 957 0.09 33.06 -3.05
N ILE A 958 1.00 32.25 -3.59
CA ILE A 958 2.44 32.51 -3.57
C ILE A 958 2.89 33.43 -4.69
N HIS A 959 2.65 33.02 -5.93
CA HIS A 959 3.18 33.61 -7.16
C HIS A 959 2.22 34.61 -7.82
N GLY A 960 1.03 34.79 -7.24
CA GLY A 960 0.01 35.71 -7.69
C GLY A 960 -1.03 35.05 -8.59
N VAL A 961 -2.23 35.63 -8.63
CA VAL A 961 -3.43 35.06 -9.27
C VAL A 961 -3.33 34.85 -10.79
N SER A 962 -2.35 35.49 -11.44
CA SER A 962 -2.09 35.41 -12.88
C SER A 962 -0.93 34.46 -13.24
N SER A 963 -0.24 33.90 -12.24
CA SER A 963 0.93 33.04 -12.45
C SER A 963 0.55 31.64 -12.90
N LYS A 964 1.40 31.02 -13.73
CA LYS A 964 1.31 29.62 -14.15
C LYS A 964 2.42 28.81 -13.49
N PRO A 965 2.14 27.62 -12.98
CA PRO A 965 3.18 26.70 -12.54
C PRO A 965 4.00 26.24 -13.76
N PRO A 966 5.30 26.02 -13.59
CA PRO A 966 6.08 25.27 -14.55
C PRO A 966 5.71 23.78 -14.44
N ALA A 967 5.91 23.05 -15.53
CA ALA A 967 5.71 21.61 -15.53
C ALA A 967 6.96 20.92 -14.92
N PRO A 968 6.81 19.99 -13.95
CA PRO A 968 7.96 19.39 -13.28
C PRO A 968 8.69 18.38 -14.17
N GLY A 969 10.02 18.32 -14.05
CA GLY A 969 10.86 17.32 -14.73
C GLY A 969 11.60 17.80 -15.99
N PRO A 970 12.75 17.20 -16.34
CA PRO A 970 13.60 17.61 -17.46
C PRO A 970 13.01 17.36 -18.86
N ASN A 971 11.84 16.73 -18.95
CA ASN A 971 11.15 16.39 -20.21
C ASN A 971 9.75 17.01 -20.31
N ALA A 972 9.44 18.04 -19.52
CA ALA A 972 8.14 18.68 -19.59
C ALA A 972 8.02 19.49 -20.91
N VAL A 973 7.40 18.86 -21.91
CA VAL A 973 7.16 19.48 -23.21
C VAL A 973 5.91 20.36 -23.11
N PRO A 974 5.90 21.61 -23.61
CA PRO A 974 4.67 22.39 -23.72
C PRO A 974 3.64 21.60 -24.54
N GLU A 975 2.37 21.58 -24.10
CA GLU A 975 1.28 21.00 -24.88
C GLU A 975 1.21 21.65 -26.27
N HIS A 976 1.63 20.92 -27.31
CA HIS A 976 1.12 21.15 -28.65
C HIS A 976 -0.21 20.43 -28.76
N GLY A 977 -1.28 21.21 -29.00
CA GLY A 977 -2.66 20.75 -28.99
C GLY A 977 -2.88 19.45 -29.76
N HIS A 978 -3.37 18.44 -29.05
CA HIS A 978 -3.93 17.25 -29.67
C HIS A 978 -5.25 17.62 -30.34
N THR A 979 -5.23 17.71 -31.67
CA THR A 979 -6.43 17.60 -32.48
C THR A 979 -6.94 16.17 -32.42
N ASP A 980 -8.20 16.01 -32.00
CA ASP A 980 -8.96 14.77 -32.02
C ASP A 980 -8.95 14.13 -33.42
N GLY A 981 -8.84 12.80 -33.47
CA GLY A 981 -8.96 12.01 -34.70
C GLY A 981 -9.23 10.53 -34.42
N ASP A 982 -10.52 10.18 -34.44
CA ASP A 982 -11.22 8.89 -34.72
C ASP A 982 -10.62 7.53 -34.30
#